data_AF-A0A949UDY2-F1
#
_entry.id   AF-A0A949UDY2-F1
#
_cell.length_a   1.000
_cell.length_b   1.000
_cell.length_c   1.000
_cell.angle_alpha   90.00
_cell.angle_beta   90.00
_cell.angle_gamma   90.00
#
_symmetry.space_group_name_H-M   'P 1'
#
loop_
_entity.id
_entity.type
_entity.pdbx_description
1 polymer ?
#
loop_
_entity_poly.entity_id
_entity_poly.type
_entity_poly.pdbx_seq_one_letter_code
_entity_poly.pdbx_strand_id
1 'polypeptide(L)'
;MYRSWILLTVPLMALALFPSQVAASNEPHWIRVDSDHFSVITDADEKKAHDVIARFEQMRAEFAQLLYKSRINMSEPIDIIAFRSEDEYENVTPARQGAGLSAAFCIPGKDRYFFVLNLSQNDSWRAISRNFVQLLLNYNYPPTQSWFDDGFTAYFSSLRLSDKQMQIGGDPSENEQFTNLLQKSTWLSLPELFGSNANDRAHQPLSEAESWILMHYLLSNQKLPAAGAYFGAVENEKLPVEEAIQKAFGVSSDQLQKAIQDYFRQNLPQIQAESNSKPLDQNAAPAPVTADVIGTSTHEMPPGYADTLVAEMSLRIPEHRDVARNQLESVIANPKMDNPAAHRAVAWDAMQKKDYDHAVEELGNAIALDNKDPMTHYYLALYKFQQARTSGQEVKGLANMMQDLHYVLDWDHQFAEAYYMLAVAQTEGGGLRAATDSIRAAMQLSPRRTDYVLELARIYEDAKSWDAATALLQRLSQNSDTQIASAAQKDLHDLPYIKKYGVPPTDSAAAENPKVSASSGSAAATAPSTAAQRTAARTAPQTSAQSSDDNDEASIQPPAAPQIDKRPIHYAKGRLLSVDCSPAPAAIVSVAVSGKTIRLRTADYKSLMLVGEDTFSCDWTNRAVSVNYKAGGKADGDLISLEVH
;
A
#
# COMPACT_ATOMS: atom_id res chain seq x y z
N MET A 1 84.41 60.79 18.71
CA MET A 1 84.76 60.59 17.29
C MET A 1 84.04 59.34 16.79
N TYR A 2 83.62 59.33 15.52
CA TYR A 2 83.12 58.19 14.74
C TYR A 2 81.72 57.58 15.01
N ARG A 3 80.83 57.86 14.03
CA ARG A 3 79.83 57.00 13.34
C ARG A 3 78.56 56.47 14.03
N SER A 4 77.44 56.93 13.47
CA SER A 4 76.15 56.23 13.40
C SER A 4 76.24 54.91 12.64
N TRP A 5 75.42 53.92 13.02
CA TRP A 5 74.84 52.92 12.11
C TRP A 5 73.35 52.72 12.45
N ILE A 6 72.53 52.60 11.40
CA ILE A 6 71.09 52.40 11.46
C ILE A 6 70.80 50.90 11.50
N LEU A 7 69.88 50.46 12.35
CA LEU A 7 69.30 49.11 12.28
C LEU A 7 67.86 49.20 11.77
N LEU A 8 67.64 48.66 10.57
CA LEU A 8 66.30 48.40 10.05
C LEU A 8 65.58 47.42 10.98
N THR A 9 64.35 47.76 11.37
CA THR A 9 63.39 46.78 11.89
C THR A 9 62.41 46.44 10.78
N VAL A 10 62.51 45.21 10.26
CA VAL A 10 61.55 44.67 9.29
C VAL A 10 60.33 44.19 10.07
N PRO A 11 59.10 44.67 9.78
CA PRO A 11 57.90 44.16 10.43
C PRO A 11 57.60 42.76 9.92
N LEU A 12 57.51 41.80 10.84
CA LEU A 12 57.17 40.41 10.54
C LEU A 12 55.70 40.33 10.09
N MET A 13 55.47 40.12 8.79
CA MET A 13 54.13 40.02 8.22
C MET A 13 53.51 38.68 8.63
N ALA A 14 52.63 38.72 9.63
CA ALA A 14 51.91 37.53 10.10
C ALA A 14 50.96 37.02 9.02
N LEU A 15 51.26 35.86 8.43
CA LEU A 15 50.32 35.12 7.59
C LEU A 15 49.12 34.71 8.46
N ALA A 16 47.97 35.36 8.25
CA ALA A 16 46.71 34.90 8.79
C ALA A 16 46.33 33.59 8.08
N LEU A 17 46.61 32.46 8.73
CA LEU A 17 46.01 31.17 8.40
C LEU A 17 44.51 31.27 8.69
N PHE A 18 43.73 31.68 7.69
CA PHE A 18 42.29 31.50 7.71
C PHE A 18 42.02 30.00 7.82
N PRO A 19 41.32 29.52 8.86
CA PRO A 19 40.88 28.13 8.88
C PRO A 19 39.93 27.95 7.70
N SER A 20 40.28 27.07 6.77
CA SER A 20 39.35 26.59 5.76
C SER A 20 38.13 26.05 6.49
N GLN A 21 37.01 26.77 6.40
CA GLN A 21 35.73 26.21 6.81
C GLN A 21 35.54 24.96 5.98
N VAL A 22 35.57 23.80 6.63
CA VAL A 22 35.07 22.56 6.03
C VAL A 22 33.63 22.88 5.69
N ALA A 23 33.32 22.96 4.40
CA ALA A 23 31.95 23.11 3.97
C ALA A 23 31.16 21.96 4.61
N ALA A 24 30.10 22.30 5.34
CA ALA A 24 29.13 21.28 5.73
C ALA A 24 28.71 20.54 4.46
N SER A 25 28.67 19.21 4.52
CA SER A 25 28.31 18.39 3.36
C SER A 25 26.97 18.88 2.79
N ASN A 26 26.98 19.31 1.54
CA ASN A 26 25.79 19.73 0.79
C ASN A 26 24.85 18.54 0.45
N GLU A 27 25.03 17.40 1.11
CA GLU A 27 24.17 16.22 0.95
C GLU A 27 22.81 16.52 1.59
N PRO A 28 21.68 16.20 0.92
CA PRO A 28 20.35 16.42 1.47
C PRO A 28 20.17 15.63 2.77
N HIS A 29 19.73 16.32 3.82
CA HIS A 29 19.48 15.72 5.14
C HIS A 29 18.08 15.10 5.14
N TRP A 30 18.01 13.78 4.96
CA TRP A 30 16.74 13.07 4.88
C TRP A 30 16.20 12.68 6.27
N ILE A 31 14.95 13.01 6.52
CA ILE A 31 14.19 12.61 7.70
C ILE A 31 13.02 11.70 7.30
N ARG A 32 12.59 10.87 8.25
CA ARG A 32 11.31 10.17 8.23
C ARG A 32 10.38 10.79 9.26
N VAL A 33 9.13 11.04 8.90
CA VAL A 33 8.06 11.30 9.86
C VAL A 33 7.02 10.20 9.74
N ASP A 34 6.50 9.74 10.87
CA ASP A 34 5.44 8.73 10.97
C ASP A 34 4.19 9.31 11.64
N SER A 35 3.04 8.71 11.35
CA SER A 35 1.72 8.93 11.97
C SER A 35 1.03 7.59 12.23
N ASP A 36 -0.24 7.60 12.65
CA ASP A 36 -1.01 6.37 12.91
C ASP A 36 -1.14 5.46 11.66
N HIS A 37 -1.14 6.02 10.44
CA HIS A 37 -1.35 5.25 9.19
C HIS A 37 -0.34 5.52 8.05
N PHE A 38 0.54 6.50 8.18
CA PHE A 38 1.43 6.93 7.09
C PHE A 38 2.86 7.23 7.56
N SER A 39 3.82 6.96 6.68
CA SER A 39 5.22 7.38 6.77
C SER A 39 5.56 8.27 5.58
N VAL A 40 6.26 9.38 5.81
CA VAL A 40 6.86 10.21 4.76
C VAL A 40 8.37 10.29 4.96
N ILE A 41 9.13 10.06 3.88
CA ILE A 41 10.56 10.35 3.81
C ILE A 41 10.77 11.63 2.99
N THR A 42 11.65 12.52 3.44
CA THR A 42 11.83 13.84 2.82
C THR A 42 13.16 14.49 3.19
N ASP A 43 13.75 15.26 2.27
CA ASP A 43 14.89 16.16 2.50
C ASP A 43 14.48 17.59 2.93
N ALA A 44 13.17 17.85 2.96
CA ALA A 44 12.58 19.07 3.50
C ALA A 44 12.65 19.14 5.03
N ASP A 45 12.40 20.34 5.58
CA ASP A 45 12.35 20.56 7.02
C ASP A 45 11.21 19.78 7.71
N GLU A 46 11.40 19.49 9.00
CA GLU A 46 10.44 18.74 9.83
C GLU A 46 9.01 19.30 9.72
N LYS A 47 8.86 20.63 9.67
CA LYS A 47 7.53 21.24 9.61
C LYS A 47 6.82 20.85 8.31
N LYS A 48 7.49 20.96 7.16
CA LYS A 48 6.93 20.48 5.88
C LYS A 48 6.58 18.99 5.93
N ALA A 49 7.42 18.16 6.57
CA ALA A 49 7.17 16.72 6.72
C ALA A 49 5.90 16.44 7.56
N HIS A 50 5.74 17.10 8.71
CA HIS A 50 4.54 17.03 9.55
C HIS A 50 3.30 17.56 8.81
N ASP A 51 3.42 18.66 8.08
CA ASP A 51 2.33 19.24 7.27
C ASP A 51 1.86 18.23 6.22
N VAL A 52 2.77 17.57 5.47
CA VAL A 52 2.43 16.52 4.48
C VAL A 52 1.66 15.36 5.12
N ILE A 53 2.19 14.79 6.21
CA ILE A 53 1.55 13.65 6.86
C ILE A 53 0.17 14.03 7.43
N ALA A 54 0.04 15.24 7.98
CA ALA A 54 -1.24 15.73 8.47
C ALA A 54 -2.29 15.82 7.35
N ARG A 55 -1.90 16.23 6.13
CA ARG A 55 -2.81 16.26 4.97
C ARG A 55 -3.24 14.85 4.55
N PHE A 56 -2.37 13.84 4.60
CA PHE A 56 -2.74 12.45 4.31
C PHE A 56 -3.73 11.87 5.34
N GLU A 57 -3.48 12.07 6.63
CA GLU A 57 -4.42 11.68 7.70
C GLU A 57 -5.77 12.42 7.60
N GLN A 58 -5.75 13.71 7.25
CA GLN A 58 -6.96 14.50 7.01
C GLN A 58 -7.76 13.97 5.80
N MET A 59 -7.10 13.66 4.68
CA MET A 59 -7.76 13.04 3.52
C MET A 59 -8.35 11.66 3.88
N ARG A 60 -7.61 10.84 4.63
CA ARG A 60 -8.06 9.52 5.09
C ARG A 60 -9.31 9.63 5.99
N ALA A 61 -9.32 10.59 6.90
CA ALA A 61 -10.45 10.87 7.79
C ALA A 61 -11.68 11.40 7.03
N GLU A 62 -11.49 12.30 6.07
CA GLU A 62 -12.59 12.83 5.25
C GLU A 62 -13.20 11.75 4.34
N PHE A 63 -12.38 10.88 3.74
CA PHE A 63 -12.88 9.73 2.99
C PHE A 63 -13.78 8.83 3.85
N ALA A 64 -13.37 8.56 5.09
CA ALA A 64 -14.17 7.79 6.05
C ALA A 64 -15.49 8.50 6.38
N GLN A 65 -15.45 9.82 6.61
CA GLN A 65 -16.64 10.64 6.89
C GLN A 65 -17.65 10.64 5.73
N LEU A 66 -17.18 10.85 4.49
CA LEU A 66 -18.04 10.88 3.29
C LEU A 66 -18.77 9.54 3.04
N LEU A 67 -18.16 8.41 3.40
CA LEU A 67 -18.78 7.09 3.32
C LEU A 67 -19.52 6.66 4.61
N TYR A 68 -19.68 7.57 5.58
CA TYR A 68 -20.27 7.32 6.90
C TYR A 68 -19.64 6.12 7.64
N LYS A 69 -18.33 5.89 7.45
CA LYS A 69 -17.57 4.82 8.08
C LYS A 69 -16.78 5.33 9.28
N SER A 70 -16.80 4.58 10.38
CA SER A 70 -15.96 4.83 11.56
C SER A 70 -14.53 4.33 11.43
N ARG A 71 -14.28 3.38 10.52
CA ARG A 71 -12.97 2.79 10.20
C ARG A 71 -12.92 2.46 8.71
N ILE A 72 -11.73 2.54 8.12
CA ILE A 72 -11.47 2.16 6.73
C ILE A 72 -10.24 1.25 6.66
N ASN A 73 -10.18 0.40 5.65
CA ASN A 73 -9.05 -0.47 5.37
C ASN A 73 -7.93 0.29 4.66
N MET A 74 -6.68 -0.03 5.01
CA MET A 74 -5.45 0.39 4.33
C MET A 74 -4.73 -0.88 3.85
N SER A 75 -5.14 -1.43 2.71
CA SER A 75 -4.98 -2.87 2.44
C SER A 75 -3.68 -3.29 1.74
N GLU A 76 -2.85 -2.33 1.37
CA GLU A 76 -1.49 -2.53 0.86
C GLU A 76 -0.63 -1.36 1.39
N PRO A 77 0.65 -1.57 1.73
CA PRO A 77 1.52 -0.54 2.28
C PRO A 77 1.62 0.72 1.39
N ILE A 78 1.87 1.87 2.01
CA ILE A 78 1.97 3.17 1.33
C ILE A 78 3.27 3.86 1.75
N ASP A 79 4.17 4.05 0.79
CA ASP A 79 5.40 4.84 0.93
C ASP A 79 5.18 6.25 0.36
N ILE A 80 5.35 7.28 1.18
CA ILE A 80 5.30 8.68 0.72
C ILE A 80 6.74 9.21 0.64
N ILE A 81 7.14 9.67 -0.54
CA ILE A 81 8.45 10.28 -0.81
C ILE A 81 8.20 11.73 -1.19
N ALA A 82 8.81 12.68 -0.50
CA ALA A 82 8.58 14.10 -0.77
C ALA A 82 9.91 14.85 -0.94
N PHE A 83 10.07 15.53 -2.07
CA PHE A 83 11.28 16.25 -2.44
C PHE A 83 11.10 17.74 -2.19
N ARG A 84 12.06 18.38 -1.51
CA ARG A 84 12.09 19.83 -1.28
C ARG A 84 12.35 20.62 -2.56
N SER A 85 13.16 20.07 -3.46
CA SER A 85 13.63 20.73 -4.68
C SER A 85 12.80 20.35 -5.91
N GLU A 86 12.56 21.29 -6.81
CA GLU A 86 11.99 21.02 -8.14
C GLU A 86 12.95 20.11 -8.92
N ASP A 87 14.24 20.46 -8.99
CA ASP A 87 15.26 19.74 -9.78
C ASP A 87 15.35 18.24 -9.40
N GLU A 88 15.30 17.92 -8.11
CA GLU A 88 15.35 16.53 -7.63
C GLU A 88 14.06 15.76 -7.96
N TYR A 89 12.91 16.43 -7.85
CA TYR A 89 11.62 15.88 -8.26
C TYR A 89 11.53 15.66 -9.78
N GLU A 90 12.04 16.60 -10.60
CA GLU A 90 12.08 16.45 -12.06
C GLU A 90 12.88 15.22 -12.48
N ASN A 91 14.04 14.99 -11.84
CA ASN A 91 14.91 13.84 -12.14
C ASN A 91 14.23 12.47 -11.93
N VAL A 92 13.28 12.36 -11.00
CA VAL A 92 12.56 11.11 -10.72
C VAL A 92 11.15 11.06 -11.35
N THR A 93 10.70 12.13 -11.98
CA THR A 93 9.35 12.20 -12.56
C THR A 93 9.25 11.35 -13.84
N PRO A 94 8.20 10.52 -14.02
CA PRO A 94 7.96 9.79 -15.26
C PRO A 94 7.75 10.72 -16.46
N ALA A 95 8.25 10.34 -17.63
CA ALA A 95 8.16 11.15 -18.84
C ALA A 95 6.70 11.26 -19.35
N ARG A 96 6.13 12.47 -19.34
CA ARG A 96 4.80 12.74 -19.92
C ARG A 96 4.89 13.49 -21.23
N GLN A 97 4.22 12.97 -22.26
CA GLN A 97 4.07 13.69 -23.53
C GLN A 97 2.98 14.76 -23.42
N GLY A 98 3.34 16.03 -23.65
CA GLY A 98 2.39 17.10 -23.98
C GLY A 98 1.66 17.80 -22.83
N ALA A 99 2.00 17.52 -21.57
CA ALA A 99 1.47 18.22 -20.39
C ALA A 99 2.60 18.73 -19.49
N GLY A 100 2.35 19.80 -18.73
CA GLY A 100 3.29 20.28 -17.71
C GLY A 100 3.51 19.28 -16.58
N LEU A 101 4.61 19.45 -15.86
CA LEU A 101 4.93 18.63 -14.70
C LEU A 101 3.85 18.83 -13.62
N SER A 102 3.27 17.71 -13.17
CA SER A 102 2.31 17.74 -12.06
C SER A 102 3.06 17.87 -10.74
N ALA A 103 2.48 18.55 -9.76
CA ALA A 103 3.08 18.75 -8.43
C ALA A 103 3.27 17.45 -7.62
N ALA A 104 2.65 16.34 -8.05
CA ALA A 104 2.86 15.02 -7.47
C ALA A 104 2.49 13.92 -8.47
N PHE A 105 2.96 12.69 -8.24
CA PHE A 105 2.51 11.48 -8.93
C PHE A 105 2.39 10.29 -7.97
N CYS A 106 1.84 9.19 -8.48
CA CYS A 106 1.61 7.97 -7.72
C CYS A 106 1.97 6.76 -8.59
N ILE A 107 2.73 5.82 -8.04
CA ILE A 107 3.05 4.54 -8.68
C ILE A 107 2.29 3.43 -7.95
N PRO A 108 1.30 2.77 -8.59
CA PRO A 108 0.66 1.59 -8.03
C PRO A 108 1.57 0.36 -8.13
N GLY A 109 1.52 -0.49 -7.11
CA GLY A 109 2.07 -1.84 -7.10
C GLY A 109 1.03 -2.85 -6.60
N LYS A 110 1.43 -4.11 -6.43
CA LYS A 110 0.65 -5.11 -5.64
C LYS A 110 1.23 -5.32 -4.24
N ASP A 111 2.50 -4.95 -4.11
CA ASP A 111 3.34 -5.03 -2.93
C ASP A 111 3.24 -3.77 -2.07
N ARG A 112 3.04 -2.60 -2.70
CA ARG A 112 2.81 -1.29 -2.07
C ARG A 112 2.48 -0.21 -3.11
N TYR A 113 2.04 0.95 -2.63
CA TYR A 113 1.88 2.18 -3.41
C TYR A 113 2.96 3.20 -3.05
N PHE A 114 3.51 3.89 -4.05
CA PHE A 114 4.37 5.06 -3.85
C PHE A 114 3.60 6.34 -4.18
N PHE A 115 3.60 7.32 -3.27
CA PHE A 115 3.16 8.69 -3.54
C PHE A 115 4.37 9.61 -3.52
N VAL A 116 4.60 10.32 -4.63
CA VAL A 116 5.78 11.17 -4.80
C VAL A 116 5.35 12.62 -4.92
N LEU A 117 5.83 13.47 -4.01
CA LEU A 117 5.41 14.87 -3.89
C LEU A 117 6.56 15.84 -4.18
N ASN A 118 6.22 16.94 -4.84
CA ASN A 118 7.08 18.10 -4.97
C ASN A 118 6.73 19.15 -3.90
N LEU A 119 7.59 19.36 -2.91
CA LEU A 119 7.41 20.33 -1.83
C LEU A 119 7.98 21.72 -2.15
N SER A 120 8.52 21.94 -3.36
CA SER A 120 8.71 23.28 -3.91
C SER A 120 7.35 23.94 -4.18
N GLN A 121 6.40 23.15 -4.69
CA GLN A 121 5.04 23.60 -5.01
C GLN A 121 4.10 23.50 -3.80
N ASN A 122 3.40 24.59 -3.49
CA ASN A 122 2.39 24.61 -2.44
C ASN A 122 1.20 23.69 -2.78
N ASP A 123 0.70 22.97 -1.77
CA ASP A 123 -0.42 22.04 -1.89
C ASP A 123 -0.23 20.90 -2.91
N SER A 124 1.00 20.45 -3.15
CA SER A 124 1.32 19.30 -4.03
C SER A 124 0.57 18.01 -3.67
N TRP A 125 0.25 17.81 -2.39
CA TRP A 125 -0.64 16.73 -1.91
C TRP A 125 -2.01 16.71 -2.63
N ARG A 126 -2.52 17.85 -3.14
CA ARG A 126 -3.78 17.90 -3.90
C ARG A 126 -3.68 17.16 -5.23
N ALA A 127 -2.51 17.14 -5.87
CA ALA A 127 -2.32 16.48 -7.17
C ALA A 127 -2.44 14.95 -7.10
N ILE A 128 -2.24 14.34 -5.92
CA ILE A 128 -2.48 12.89 -5.72
C ILE A 128 -3.85 12.55 -5.12
N SER A 129 -4.69 13.54 -4.79
CA SER A 129 -5.98 13.32 -4.13
C SER A 129 -6.86 12.31 -4.87
N ARG A 130 -6.94 12.37 -6.21
CA ARG A 130 -7.68 11.42 -7.04
C ARG A 130 -7.15 9.99 -6.91
N ASN A 131 -5.84 9.81 -7.06
CA ASN A 131 -5.18 8.50 -6.95
C ASN A 131 -5.36 7.90 -5.55
N PHE A 132 -5.22 8.73 -4.50
CA PHE A 132 -5.41 8.34 -3.12
C PHE A 132 -6.86 7.91 -2.82
N VAL A 133 -7.85 8.61 -3.37
CA VAL A 133 -9.27 8.27 -3.21
C VAL A 133 -9.64 7.01 -4.00
N GLN A 134 -9.14 6.86 -5.22
CA GLN A 134 -9.34 5.64 -6.00
C GLN A 134 -8.77 4.42 -5.27
N LEU A 135 -7.60 4.58 -4.63
CA LEU A 135 -6.99 3.57 -3.78
C LEU A 135 -7.90 3.20 -2.61
N LEU A 136 -8.37 4.19 -1.84
CA LEU A 136 -9.26 3.95 -0.71
C LEU A 136 -10.61 3.34 -1.13
N LEU A 137 -11.17 3.71 -2.29
CA LEU A 137 -12.37 3.07 -2.86
C LEU A 137 -12.12 1.58 -3.14
N ASN A 138 -10.97 1.21 -3.69
CA ASN A 138 -10.62 -0.19 -3.96
C ASN A 138 -10.55 -1.06 -2.70
N TYR A 139 -10.14 -0.47 -1.57
CA TYR A 139 -10.07 -1.11 -0.25
C TYR A 139 -11.41 -1.10 0.52
N ASN A 140 -12.31 -0.15 0.23
CA ASN A 140 -13.45 0.13 1.12
C ASN A 140 -14.82 0.07 0.49
N TYR A 141 -14.93 -0.01 -0.83
CA TYR A 141 -16.21 0.04 -1.54
C TYR A 141 -16.31 -1.10 -2.56
N PRO A 142 -17.48 -1.75 -2.72
CA PRO A 142 -17.66 -2.74 -3.76
C PRO A 142 -17.42 -2.15 -5.17
N PRO A 143 -17.22 -3.00 -6.20
CA PRO A 143 -17.23 -2.56 -7.59
C PRO A 143 -18.50 -1.79 -7.94
N THR A 144 -18.34 -0.76 -8.75
CA THR A 144 -19.36 0.22 -9.12
C THR A 144 -19.25 0.57 -10.61
N GLN A 145 -20.31 1.14 -11.18
CA GLN A 145 -20.24 1.76 -12.51
C GLN A 145 -19.42 3.04 -12.45
N SER A 146 -18.78 3.41 -13.57
CA SER A 146 -17.72 4.44 -13.58
C SER A 146 -18.18 5.79 -13.02
N TRP A 147 -19.42 6.21 -13.32
CA TRP A 147 -19.97 7.50 -12.86
C TRP A 147 -19.84 7.72 -11.35
N PHE A 148 -19.86 6.66 -10.55
CA PHE A 148 -19.71 6.76 -9.10
C PHE A 148 -18.25 7.03 -8.70
N ASP A 149 -17.31 6.28 -9.29
CA ASP A 149 -15.87 6.44 -9.05
C ASP A 149 -15.37 7.77 -9.63
N ASP A 150 -15.72 8.07 -10.88
CA ASP A 150 -15.46 9.33 -11.57
C ASP A 150 -16.00 10.51 -10.75
N GLY A 151 -17.26 10.42 -10.29
CA GLY A 151 -17.91 11.45 -9.49
C GLY A 151 -17.33 11.61 -8.09
N PHE A 152 -16.99 10.51 -7.41
CA PHE A 152 -16.43 10.54 -6.05
C PHE A 152 -14.99 11.05 -6.05
N THR A 153 -14.15 10.57 -6.98
CA THR A 153 -12.77 11.06 -7.13
C THR A 153 -12.73 12.52 -7.59
N ALA A 154 -13.62 12.93 -8.50
CA ALA A 154 -13.74 14.33 -8.90
C ALA A 154 -14.19 15.21 -7.72
N TYR A 155 -15.27 14.83 -7.02
CA TYR A 155 -15.75 15.57 -5.83
C TYR A 155 -14.65 15.71 -4.78
N PHE A 156 -13.96 14.63 -4.46
CA PHE A 156 -12.86 14.67 -3.49
C PHE A 156 -11.67 15.51 -3.96
N SER A 157 -11.34 15.54 -5.25
CA SER A 157 -10.23 16.36 -5.76
C SER A 157 -10.43 17.88 -5.66
N SER A 158 -11.66 18.32 -5.37
CA SER A 158 -11.95 19.71 -4.98
C SER A 158 -11.40 20.07 -3.59
N LEU A 159 -11.07 19.08 -2.75
CA LEU A 159 -10.70 19.24 -1.35
C LEU A 159 -9.57 20.27 -1.16
N ARG A 160 -9.79 21.16 -0.20
CA ARG A 160 -8.84 22.12 0.34
C ARG A 160 -8.76 21.93 1.84
N LEU A 161 -7.54 21.91 2.37
CA LEU A 161 -7.26 21.65 3.77
C LEU A 161 -6.41 22.77 4.38
N SER A 162 -6.66 23.00 5.65
CA SER A 162 -5.77 23.68 6.58
C SER A 162 -5.65 22.83 7.84
N ASP A 163 -4.89 23.33 8.80
CA ASP A 163 -4.65 22.65 10.06
C ASP A 163 -5.94 22.40 10.86
N LYS A 164 -7.01 23.17 10.62
CA LYS A 164 -8.27 23.09 11.39
C LYS A 164 -9.55 23.06 10.57
N GLN A 165 -9.53 23.61 9.36
CA GLN A 165 -10.71 23.71 8.49
C GLN A 165 -10.47 23.01 7.16
N MET A 166 -11.56 22.53 6.57
CA MET A 166 -11.62 21.92 5.25
C MET A 166 -12.73 22.53 4.41
N GLN A 167 -12.62 22.38 3.10
CA GLN A 167 -13.63 22.76 2.13
C GLN A 167 -13.60 21.79 0.96
N ILE A 168 -14.78 21.34 0.52
CA ILE A 168 -14.97 20.30 -0.49
C ILE A 168 -16.33 20.54 -1.16
N GLY A 169 -16.43 20.31 -2.47
CA GLY A 169 -17.62 20.58 -3.29
C GLY A 169 -17.38 21.57 -4.43
N GLY A 170 -16.33 22.39 -4.35
CA GLY A 170 -15.90 23.29 -5.43
C GLY A 170 -15.58 22.57 -6.75
N ASP A 171 -15.42 23.35 -7.82
CA ASP A 171 -14.98 22.84 -9.13
C ASP A 171 -13.57 22.23 -8.98
N PRO A 172 -13.39 20.93 -9.28
CA PRO A 172 -12.11 20.26 -9.10
C PRO A 172 -11.09 20.59 -10.21
N SER A 173 -11.54 21.21 -11.30
CA SER A 173 -10.70 21.49 -12.46
C SER A 173 -10.02 22.87 -12.37
N GLU A 174 -8.80 22.97 -12.89
CA GLU A 174 -8.14 24.26 -13.02
C GLU A 174 -8.90 25.18 -13.97
N ASN A 175 -9.14 26.43 -13.55
CA ASN A 175 -9.87 27.45 -14.32
C ASN A 175 -11.36 27.13 -14.58
N GLU A 176 -12.04 26.49 -13.63
CA GLU A 176 -13.51 26.30 -13.63
C GLU A 176 -14.05 25.55 -14.87
N GLN A 177 -13.32 24.57 -15.42
CA GLN A 177 -13.72 23.89 -16.64
C GLN A 177 -15.00 23.08 -16.47
N PHE A 178 -15.25 22.45 -15.32
CA PHE A 178 -16.43 21.59 -15.13
C PHE A 178 -17.72 22.40 -15.06
N THR A 179 -17.75 23.44 -14.24
CA THR A 179 -18.87 24.38 -14.17
C THR A 179 -19.13 25.03 -15.52
N ASN A 180 -18.09 25.45 -16.26
CA ASN A 180 -18.22 25.97 -17.61
C ASN A 180 -18.79 24.95 -18.62
N LEU A 181 -18.35 23.69 -18.54
CA LEU A 181 -18.84 22.60 -19.41
C LEU A 181 -20.32 22.31 -19.15
N LEU A 182 -20.72 22.18 -17.88
CA LEU A 182 -22.11 21.91 -17.47
C LEU A 182 -23.08 23.05 -17.81
N GLN A 183 -22.60 24.29 -17.92
CA GLN A 183 -23.39 25.44 -18.36
C GLN A 183 -23.58 25.51 -19.88
N LYS A 184 -22.58 25.05 -20.66
CA LYS A 184 -22.50 25.28 -22.12
C LYS A 184 -22.89 24.06 -22.95
N SER A 185 -22.79 22.86 -22.38
CA SER A 185 -23.04 21.59 -23.06
C SER A 185 -24.48 21.12 -22.87
N THR A 186 -24.99 20.34 -23.83
CA THR A 186 -26.19 19.52 -23.59
C THR A 186 -25.77 18.32 -22.75
N TRP A 187 -26.44 18.07 -21.63
CA TRP A 187 -26.08 16.97 -20.74
C TRP A 187 -26.47 15.62 -21.35
N LEU A 188 -25.73 14.56 -21.02
CA LEU A 188 -26.14 13.18 -21.31
C LEU A 188 -27.46 12.86 -20.59
N SER A 189 -28.21 11.88 -21.09
CA SER A 189 -29.32 11.32 -20.30
C SER A 189 -28.78 10.51 -19.12
N LEU A 190 -29.47 10.48 -17.98
CA LEU A 190 -29.02 9.64 -16.86
C LEU A 190 -28.87 8.16 -17.22
N PRO A 191 -29.74 7.52 -18.05
CA PRO A 191 -29.49 6.16 -18.51
C PRO A 191 -28.19 5.99 -19.31
N GLU A 192 -27.79 6.97 -20.12
CA GLU A 192 -26.48 6.98 -20.79
C GLU A 192 -25.34 7.15 -19.78
N LEU A 193 -25.43 8.14 -18.88
CA LEU A 193 -24.43 8.42 -17.82
C LEU A 193 -24.29 7.26 -16.83
N PHE A 194 -25.32 6.43 -16.65
CA PHE A 194 -25.26 5.27 -15.76
C PHE A 194 -24.87 3.99 -16.51
N GLY A 195 -25.22 3.87 -17.80
CA GLY A 195 -25.09 2.63 -18.57
C GLY A 195 -23.78 2.44 -19.36
N SER A 196 -22.99 3.47 -19.63
CA SER A 196 -21.70 3.28 -20.32
C SER A 196 -20.61 2.71 -19.41
N ASN A 197 -19.69 1.94 -19.99
CA ASN A 197 -18.52 1.43 -19.28
C ASN A 197 -17.39 2.47 -19.25
N ALA A 198 -16.44 2.32 -18.32
CA ALA A 198 -15.25 3.16 -18.25
C ALA A 198 -14.45 3.19 -19.58
N ASN A 199 -14.37 2.04 -20.27
CA ASN A 199 -13.68 1.92 -21.56
C ASN A 199 -14.38 2.68 -22.70
N ASP A 200 -15.68 2.94 -22.61
CA ASP A 200 -16.46 3.69 -23.60
C ASP A 200 -16.44 5.21 -23.33
N ARG A 201 -16.03 5.63 -22.11
CA ARG A 201 -16.05 7.04 -21.65
C ARG A 201 -14.73 7.64 -21.24
N ALA A 202 -13.66 6.86 -21.14
CA ALA A 202 -12.32 7.40 -21.05
C ALA A 202 -12.18 8.51 -22.12
N HIS A 203 -11.94 9.75 -21.65
CA HIS A 203 -11.82 10.97 -22.46
C HIS A 203 -13.11 11.75 -22.87
N GLN A 204 -14.23 11.66 -22.13
CA GLN A 204 -15.28 12.71 -22.19
C GLN A 204 -15.37 13.56 -20.90
N PRO A 205 -14.73 14.76 -20.86
CA PRO A 205 -14.76 15.67 -19.71
C PRO A 205 -16.16 16.08 -19.23
N LEU A 206 -17.16 16.06 -20.13
CA LEU A 206 -18.55 16.32 -19.77
C LEU A 206 -19.11 15.23 -18.83
N SER A 207 -18.85 13.95 -19.14
CA SER A 207 -19.35 12.84 -18.32
C SER A 207 -18.73 12.81 -16.92
N GLU A 208 -17.48 13.26 -16.79
CA GLU A 208 -16.80 13.42 -15.51
C GLU A 208 -17.38 14.61 -14.72
N ALA A 209 -17.66 15.74 -15.38
CA ALA A 209 -18.32 16.89 -14.77
C ALA A 209 -19.77 16.58 -14.32
N GLU A 210 -20.52 15.81 -15.12
CA GLU A 210 -21.86 15.33 -14.76
C GLU A 210 -21.82 14.37 -13.57
N SER A 211 -20.84 13.46 -13.54
CA SER A 211 -20.60 12.54 -12.44
C SER A 211 -20.24 13.27 -11.15
N TRP A 212 -19.40 14.33 -11.24
CA TRP A 212 -19.05 15.21 -10.12
C TRP A 212 -20.27 15.90 -9.52
N ILE A 213 -21.10 16.57 -10.34
CA ILE A 213 -22.27 17.32 -9.82
C ILE A 213 -23.38 16.38 -9.34
N LEU A 214 -23.50 15.18 -9.93
CA LEU A 214 -24.32 14.10 -9.39
C LEU A 214 -23.82 13.67 -8.01
N MET A 215 -22.52 13.42 -7.82
CA MET A 215 -21.98 13.07 -6.51
C MET A 215 -22.23 14.16 -5.47
N HIS A 216 -22.05 15.43 -5.86
CA HIS A 216 -22.36 16.59 -5.03
C HIS A 216 -23.85 16.60 -4.62
N TYR A 217 -24.77 16.35 -5.56
CA TYR A 217 -26.20 16.19 -5.26
C TYR A 217 -26.45 15.01 -4.30
N LEU A 218 -25.81 13.86 -4.52
CA LEU A 218 -26.00 12.66 -3.71
C LEU A 218 -25.55 12.87 -2.25
N LEU A 219 -24.40 13.50 -2.04
CA LEU A 219 -23.85 13.78 -0.72
C LEU A 219 -24.70 14.81 0.03
N SER A 220 -24.98 15.97 -0.58
CA SER A 220 -25.76 17.04 0.06
C SER A 220 -27.20 16.63 0.40
N ASN A 221 -27.79 15.67 -0.33
CA ASN A 221 -29.15 15.18 -0.10
C ASN A 221 -29.20 13.81 0.62
N GLN A 222 -28.07 13.32 1.13
CA GLN A 222 -27.95 12.03 1.84
C GLN A 222 -28.49 10.83 1.03
N LYS A 223 -28.25 10.83 -0.29
CA LYS A 223 -28.74 9.82 -1.25
C LYS A 223 -27.74 8.71 -1.56
N LEU A 224 -26.58 8.63 -0.90
CA LEU A 224 -25.68 7.47 -1.01
C LEU A 224 -26.38 6.11 -0.79
N PRO A 225 -27.33 5.94 0.16
CA PRO A 225 -28.10 4.71 0.28
C PRO A 225 -28.97 4.38 -0.95
N ALA A 226 -29.47 5.41 -1.66
CA ALA A 226 -30.20 5.22 -2.91
C ALA A 226 -29.27 4.79 -4.05
N ALA A 227 -28.04 5.34 -4.14
CA ALA A 227 -27.02 4.83 -5.05
C ALA A 227 -26.68 3.35 -4.76
N GLY A 228 -26.57 2.96 -3.47
CA GLY A 228 -26.42 1.57 -3.06
C GLY A 228 -27.59 0.66 -3.50
N ALA A 229 -28.84 1.13 -3.33
CA ALA A 229 -30.02 0.42 -3.79
C ALA A 229 -30.07 0.29 -5.33
N TYR A 230 -29.62 1.30 -6.05
CA TYR A 230 -29.47 1.29 -7.50
C TYR A 230 -28.46 0.23 -7.97
N PHE A 231 -27.27 0.16 -7.35
CA PHE A 231 -26.31 -0.91 -7.67
C PHE A 231 -26.88 -2.30 -7.36
N GLY A 232 -27.65 -2.46 -6.27
CA GLY A 232 -28.35 -3.71 -5.98
C GLY A 232 -29.36 -4.10 -7.08
N ALA A 233 -30.12 -3.14 -7.59
CA ALA A 233 -31.09 -3.35 -8.66
C ALA A 233 -30.43 -3.74 -10.00
N VAL A 234 -29.31 -3.12 -10.36
CA VAL A 234 -28.57 -3.46 -11.59
C VAL A 234 -27.80 -4.77 -11.44
N GLU A 235 -27.05 -4.96 -10.35
CA GLU A 235 -26.14 -6.09 -10.22
C GLU A 235 -26.80 -7.38 -9.74
N ASN A 236 -27.72 -7.31 -8.79
CA ASN A 236 -28.33 -8.52 -8.20
C ASN A 236 -29.66 -8.87 -8.87
N GLU A 237 -30.47 -7.87 -9.23
CA GLU A 237 -31.79 -8.10 -9.85
C GLU A 237 -31.77 -8.04 -11.39
N LYS A 238 -30.67 -7.55 -11.98
CA LYS A 238 -30.48 -7.40 -13.44
C LYS A 238 -31.57 -6.52 -14.10
N LEU A 239 -32.08 -5.52 -13.39
CA LEU A 239 -33.01 -4.54 -13.95
C LEU A 239 -32.31 -3.61 -14.95
N PRO A 240 -33.01 -3.18 -16.03
CA PRO A 240 -32.54 -2.09 -16.89
C PRO A 240 -32.25 -0.82 -16.09
N VAL A 241 -31.27 -0.04 -16.53
CA VAL A 241 -30.78 1.17 -15.83
C VAL A 241 -31.91 2.14 -15.46
N GLU A 242 -32.86 2.36 -16.36
CA GLU A 242 -33.99 3.29 -16.12
C GLU A 242 -34.97 2.78 -15.04
N GLU A 243 -35.31 1.49 -15.06
CA GLU A 243 -36.12 0.85 -14.01
C GLU A 243 -35.38 0.84 -12.66
N ALA A 244 -34.07 0.59 -12.68
CA ALA A 244 -33.22 0.64 -11.49
C ALA A 244 -33.15 2.06 -10.89
N ILE A 245 -33.03 3.11 -11.72
CA ILE A 245 -33.11 4.50 -11.27
C ILE A 245 -34.46 4.76 -10.61
N GLN A 246 -35.57 4.39 -11.27
CA GLN A 246 -36.90 4.62 -10.73
C GLN A 246 -37.13 3.90 -9.40
N LYS A 247 -36.68 2.64 -9.30
CA LYS A 247 -36.78 1.83 -8.09
C LYS A 247 -35.97 2.42 -6.92
N ALA A 248 -34.76 2.88 -7.20
CA ALA A 248 -33.81 3.30 -6.16
C ALA A 248 -34.03 4.75 -5.68
N PHE A 249 -34.34 5.67 -6.61
CA PHE A 249 -34.51 7.10 -6.31
C PHE A 249 -35.97 7.52 -6.11
N GLY A 250 -36.93 6.66 -6.50
CA GLY A 250 -38.37 6.90 -6.33
C GLY A 250 -38.98 7.88 -7.35
N VAL A 251 -38.22 8.26 -8.37
CA VAL A 251 -38.59 9.21 -9.43
C VAL A 251 -38.04 8.72 -10.78
N SER A 252 -38.63 9.15 -11.90
CA SER A 252 -38.11 8.82 -13.23
C SER A 252 -36.70 9.40 -13.47
N SER A 253 -35.98 8.81 -14.43
CA SER A 253 -34.73 9.31 -15.02
C SER A 253 -34.77 10.82 -15.29
N ASP A 254 -35.74 11.29 -16.08
CA ASP A 254 -35.93 12.70 -16.43
C ASP A 254 -36.14 13.61 -15.19
N GLN A 255 -36.92 13.13 -14.21
CA GLN A 255 -37.18 13.88 -12.98
C GLN A 255 -35.93 14.01 -12.11
N LEU A 256 -35.13 12.93 -12.00
CA LEU A 256 -33.87 12.96 -11.28
C LEU A 256 -32.84 13.85 -11.99
N GLN A 257 -32.74 13.75 -13.32
CA GLN A 257 -31.86 14.58 -14.14
C GLN A 257 -32.19 16.06 -13.96
N LYS A 258 -33.48 16.41 -14.04
CA LYS A 258 -33.94 17.78 -13.79
C LYS A 258 -33.60 18.24 -12.37
N ALA A 259 -33.78 17.39 -11.35
CA ALA A 259 -33.45 17.73 -9.98
C ALA A 259 -31.94 18.03 -9.77
N ILE A 260 -31.04 17.26 -10.42
CA ILE A 260 -29.59 17.49 -10.37
C ILE A 260 -29.23 18.79 -11.12
N GLN A 261 -29.86 19.06 -12.26
CA GLN A 261 -29.64 20.31 -13.01
C GLN A 261 -30.18 21.55 -12.27
N ASP A 262 -31.34 21.45 -11.61
CA ASP A 262 -31.89 22.51 -10.77
C ASP A 262 -31.00 22.73 -9.53
N TYR A 263 -30.51 21.65 -8.92
CA TYR A 263 -29.53 21.70 -7.83
C TYR A 263 -28.23 22.41 -8.26
N PHE A 264 -27.66 22.06 -9.42
CA PHE A 264 -26.48 22.73 -9.97
C PHE A 264 -26.71 24.23 -10.13
N ARG A 265 -27.81 24.63 -10.79
CA ARG A 265 -28.16 26.04 -10.99
C ARG A 265 -28.32 26.83 -9.68
N GLN A 266 -28.86 26.19 -8.64
CA GLN A 266 -29.06 26.81 -7.32
C GLN A 266 -27.75 26.97 -6.54
N ASN A 267 -26.86 25.98 -6.59
CA ASN A 267 -25.63 25.95 -5.79
C ASN A 267 -24.39 26.51 -6.52
N LEU A 268 -24.47 26.76 -7.82
CA LEU A 268 -23.37 27.31 -8.63
C LEU A 268 -22.66 28.53 -7.99
N PRO A 269 -23.34 29.54 -7.43
CA PRO A 269 -22.65 30.68 -6.80
C PRO A 269 -21.81 30.29 -5.58
N GLN A 270 -22.26 29.28 -4.82
CA GLN A 270 -21.50 28.72 -3.70
C GLN A 270 -20.30 27.92 -4.24
N ILE A 271 -20.53 27.00 -5.19
CA ILE A 271 -19.47 26.19 -5.81
C ILE A 271 -18.35 27.10 -6.38
N GLN A 272 -18.69 28.20 -7.06
CA GLN A 272 -17.70 29.17 -7.56
C GLN A 272 -17.00 29.95 -6.44
N ALA A 273 -17.68 30.28 -5.34
CA ALA A 273 -17.04 30.91 -4.18
C ALA A 273 -16.02 29.96 -3.52
N GLU A 274 -16.40 28.69 -3.32
CA GLU A 274 -15.51 27.65 -2.78
C GLU A 274 -14.29 27.43 -3.68
N SER A 275 -14.51 27.39 -5.01
CA SER A 275 -13.48 27.26 -6.04
C SER A 275 -12.46 28.41 -6.02
N ASN A 276 -12.88 29.64 -5.76
CA ASN A 276 -12.01 30.81 -5.83
C ASN A 276 -11.44 31.26 -4.47
N SER A 277 -11.94 30.73 -3.35
CA SER A 277 -11.49 31.15 -2.02
C SER A 277 -10.01 30.80 -1.75
N LYS A 278 -9.18 31.84 -1.61
CA LYS A 278 -7.83 31.79 -1.02
C LYS A 278 -7.64 33.02 -0.12
N PRO A 279 -7.40 32.87 1.21
CA PRO A 279 -7.42 31.63 1.99
C PRO A 279 -8.80 30.95 1.98
N LEU A 280 -8.90 29.77 2.60
CA LEU A 280 -10.17 29.06 2.83
C LEU A 280 -11.27 30.02 3.32
N ASP A 281 -12.51 29.76 2.88
CA ASP A 281 -13.69 30.52 3.31
C ASP A 281 -13.78 30.59 4.85
N GLN A 282 -14.21 31.73 5.38
CA GLN A 282 -14.45 31.91 6.81
C GLN A 282 -15.50 30.93 7.35
N ASN A 283 -16.40 30.45 6.47
CA ASN A 283 -17.42 29.46 6.75
C ASN A 283 -16.98 28.01 6.49
N ALA A 284 -15.70 27.77 6.15
CA ALA A 284 -15.17 26.43 5.91
C ALA A 284 -15.39 25.51 7.13
N ALA A 285 -15.84 24.28 6.87
CA ALA A 285 -16.17 23.30 7.90
C ALA A 285 -14.93 22.93 8.74
N PRO A 286 -15.09 22.54 10.01
CA PRO A 286 -13.99 21.94 10.76
C PRO A 286 -13.57 20.64 10.06
N ALA A 287 -12.26 20.41 9.94
CA ALA A 287 -11.75 19.13 9.43
C ALA A 287 -12.09 18.00 10.42
N PRO A 288 -12.46 16.78 9.96
CA PRO A 288 -12.76 15.64 10.84
C PRO A 288 -11.63 15.31 11.81
N VAL A 289 -10.39 15.58 11.40
CA VAL A 289 -9.20 15.56 12.24
C VAL A 289 -8.41 16.84 11.98
N THR A 290 -7.87 17.48 13.02
CA THR A 290 -7.05 18.68 12.91
C THR A 290 -5.57 18.34 13.05
N ALA A 291 -4.69 19.09 12.38
CA ALA A 291 -3.25 18.81 12.37
C ALA A 291 -2.62 18.86 13.78
N ASP A 292 -3.20 19.62 14.72
CA ASP A 292 -2.74 19.72 16.10
C ASP A 292 -3.13 18.54 17.01
N VAL A 293 -3.96 17.60 16.54
CA VAL A 293 -4.29 16.35 17.25
C VAL A 293 -3.72 15.09 16.60
N ILE A 294 -3.05 15.21 15.44
CA ILE A 294 -2.37 14.10 14.77
C ILE A 294 -1.04 13.86 15.49
N GLY A 295 -0.92 12.69 16.13
CA GLY A 295 0.34 12.24 16.70
C GLY A 295 1.34 11.97 15.58
N THR A 296 2.55 12.52 15.70
CA THR A 296 3.63 12.29 14.74
C THR A 296 4.96 12.13 15.45
N SER A 297 5.86 11.35 14.84
CA SER A 297 7.23 11.17 15.33
C SER A 297 8.24 11.32 14.21
N THR A 298 9.30 12.08 14.45
CA THR A 298 10.41 12.29 13.50
C THR A 298 11.58 11.38 13.85
N HIS A 299 12.15 10.75 12.84
CA HIS A 299 13.32 9.88 12.93
C HIS A 299 14.36 10.28 11.89
N GLU A 300 15.62 10.22 12.28
CA GLU A 300 16.75 10.38 11.35
C GLU A 300 16.86 9.16 10.44
N MET A 301 17.06 9.37 9.14
CA MET A 301 17.25 8.26 8.21
C MET A 301 18.66 7.67 8.37
N PRO A 302 18.82 6.33 8.50
CA PRO A 302 20.13 5.72 8.45
C PRO A 302 20.81 5.97 7.08
N PRO A 303 22.15 6.03 7.01
CA PRO A 303 22.85 6.28 5.75
C PRO A 303 22.42 5.31 4.64
N GLY A 304 22.23 5.82 3.42
CA GLY A 304 21.82 5.03 2.26
C GLY A 304 20.34 4.63 2.19
N TYR A 305 19.57 4.66 3.28
CA TYR A 305 18.15 4.26 3.25
C TYR A 305 17.28 5.20 2.41
N ALA A 306 17.53 6.51 2.46
CA ALA A 306 16.77 7.47 1.65
C ALA A 306 17.05 7.27 0.14
N ASP A 307 18.32 7.18 -0.24
CA ASP A 307 18.76 6.86 -1.61
C ASP A 307 18.16 5.54 -2.10
N THR A 308 18.11 4.54 -1.22
CA THR A 308 17.52 3.23 -1.49
C THR A 308 16.03 3.32 -1.79
N LEU A 309 15.24 4.04 -0.99
CA LEU A 309 13.80 4.14 -1.18
C LEU A 309 13.44 4.98 -2.41
N VAL A 310 14.21 6.04 -2.68
CA VAL A 310 14.11 6.82 -3.92
C VAL A 310 14.44 5.96 -5.14
N ALA A 311 15.50 5.15 -5.08
CA ALA A 311 15.88 4.24 -6.16
C ALA A 311 14.89 3.07 -6.32
N GLU A 312 14.39 2.47 -5.23
CA GLU A 312 13.35 1.42 -5.26
C GLU A 312 12.06 1.93 -5.94
N MET A 313 11.65 3.17 -5.63
CA MET A 313 10.53 3.84 -6.31
C MET A 313 10.83 4.04 -7.80
N SER A 314 12.02 4.58 -8.12
CA SER A 314 12.44 4.88 -9.49
C SER A 314 12.62 3.63 -10.36
N LEU A 315 12.96 2.49 -9.76
CA LEU A 315 13.09 1.18 -10.41
C LEU A 315 11.77 0.68 -11.04
N ARG A 316 10.63 1.12 -10.48
CA ARG A 316 9.28 0.83 -10.99
C ARG A 316 8.92 1.67 -12.21
N ILE A 317 9.59 2.81 -12.43
CA ILE A 317 9.46 3.66 -13.62
C ILE A 317 10.32 3.07 -14.75
N PRO A 318 9.73 2.62 -15.89
CA PRO A 318 10.47 1.89 -16.93
C PRO A 318 11.69 2.63 -17.49
N GLU A 319 11.58 3.94 -17.70
CA GLU A 319 12.63 4.81 -18.24
C GLU A 319 13.79 5.09 -17.25
N HIS A 320 13.53 5.01 -15.93
CA HIS A 320 14.53 5.27 -14.89
C HIS A 320 15.19 3.99 -14.35
N ARG A 321 14.67 2.81 -14.72
CA ARG A 321 15.01 1.51 -14.12
C ARG A 321 16.50 1.18 -14.11
N ASP A 322 17.21 1.41 -15.21
CA ASP A 322 18.64 1.06 -15.27
C ASP A 322 19.51 2.02 -14.44
N VAL A 323 19.13 3.29 -14.33
CA VAL A 323 19.79 4.27 -13.44
C VAL A 323 19.54 3.90 -11.98
N ALA A 324 18.29 3.61 -11.64
CA ALA A 324 17.88 3.17 -10.30
C ALA A 324 18.60 1.88 -9.87
N ARG A 325 18.74 0.90 -10.76
CA ARG A 325 19.50 -0.33 -10.46
C ARG A 325 20.97 -0.03 -10.15
N ASN A 326 21.63 0.77 -10.98
CA ASN A 326 23.03 1.15 -10.74
C ASN A 326 23.21 1.91 -9.41
N GLN A 327 22.23 2.72 -9.00
CA GLN A 327 22.23 3.38 -7.70
C GLN A 327 22.08 2.38 -6.53
N LEU A 328 21.18 1.39 -6.65
CA LEU A 328 21.03 0.32 -5.66
C LEU A 328 22.29 -0.55 -5.54
N GLU A 329 22.90 -0.94 -6.66
CA GLU A 329 24.18 -1.65 -6.69
C GLU A 329 25.31 -0.83 -6.03
N SER A 330 25.33 0.49 -6.23
CA SER A 330 26.27 1.40 -5.56
C SER A 330 26.03 1.53 -4.06
N VAL A 331 24.80 1.39 -3.58
CA VAL A 331 24.46 1.36 -2.15
C VAL A 331 24.98 0.06 -1.52
N ILE A 332 24.65 -1.09 -2.12
CA ILE A 332 25.06 -2.43 -1.65
C ILE A 332 26.60 -2.55 -1.64
N ALA A 333 27.29 -2.00 -2.65
CA ALA A 333 28.74 -2.01 -2.73
C ALA A 333 29.45 -1.18 -1.64
N ASN A 334 28.71 -0.38 -0.85
CA ASN A 334 29.25 0.42 0.25
C ASN A 334 28.74 -0.11 1.61
N PRO A 335 29.56 -0.82 2.41
CA PRO A 335 29.14 -1.40 3.69
C PRO A 335 28.65 -0.43 4.78
N LYS A 336 28.67 0.89 4.53
CA LYS A 336 28.06 1.91 5.40
C LYS A 336 26.66 2.35 4.98
N MET A 337 26.28 2.08 3.73
CA MET A 337 24.99 2.42 3.13
C MET A 337 24.15 1.16 2.87
N ASP A 338 24.81 0.01 2.75
CA ASP A 338 24.21 -1.31 2.57
C ASP A 338 23.10 -1.59 3.61
N ASN A 339 21.98 -2.13 3.12
CA ASN A 339 20.75 -2.28 3.88
C ASN A 339 19.78 -3.28 3.22
N PRO A 340 18.87 -3.91 3.99
CA PRO A 340 17.92 -4.90 3.46
C PRO A 340 16.97 -4.35 2.39
N ALA A 341 16.65 -3.05 2.39
CA ALA A 341 15.78 -2.47 1.37
C ALA A 341 16.46 -2.43 -0.02
N ALA A 342 17.77 -2.22 -0.08
CA ALA A 342 18.51 -2.17 -1.34
C ALA A 342 18.55 -3.54 -2.01
N HIS A 343 18.93 -4.57 -1.26
CA HIS A 343 18.89 -5.96 -1.69
C HIS A 343 17.49 -6.40 -2.14
N ARG A 344 16.43 -6.02 -1.42
CA ARG A 344 15.04 -6.29 -1.85
C ARG A 344 14.66 -5.64 -3.16
N ALA A 345 15.07 -4.39 -3.39
CA ALA A 345 14.78 -3.70 -4.63
C ALA A 345 15.49 -4.36 -5.82
N VAL A 346 16.75 -4.77 -5.67
CA VAL A 346 17.47 -5.57 -6.68
C VAL A 346 16.78 -6.92 -6.90
N ALA A 347 16.40 -7.64 -5.84
CA ALA A 347 15.65 -8.88 -5.93
C ALA A 347 14.31 -8.72 -6.67
N TRP A 348 13.63 -7.58 -6.48
CA TRP A 348 12.39 -7.26 -7.19
C TRP A 348 12.62 -7.10 -8.69
N ASP A 349 13.65 -6.38 -9.13
CA ASP A 349 13.99 -6.28 -10.56
C ASP A 349 14.45 -7.62 -11.17
N ALA A 350 15.18 -8.44 -10.40
CA ALA A 350 15.52 -9.81 -10.79
C ALA A 350 14.25 -10.68 -10.97
N MET A 351 13.28 -10.61 -10.04
CA MET A 351 11.97 -11.28 -10.18
C MET A 351 11.21 -10.83 -11.44
N GLN A 352 11.20 -9.53 -11.76
CA GLN A 352 10.55 -9.03 -12.99
C GLN A 352 11.19 -9.59 -14.27
N LYS A 353 12.50 -9.88 -14.23
CA LYS A 353 13.24 -10.56 -15.32
C LYS A 353 13.09 -12.09 -15.30
N LYS A 354 12.43 -12.64 -14.27
CA LYS A 354 12.35 -14.09 -13.95
C LYS A 354 13.70 -14.72 -13.59
N ASP A 355 14.66 -13.90 -13.17
CA ASP A 355 15.93 -14.36 -12.59
C ASP A 355 15.73 -14.66 -11.11
N TYR A 356 15.08 -15.80 -10.85
CA TYR A 356 14.75 -16.22 -9.49
C TYR A 356 15.96 -16.69 -8.68
N ASP A 357 17.07 -17.05 -9.36
CA ASP A 357 18.30 -17.48 -8.71
C ASP A 357 19.05 -16.26 -8.16
N HIS A 358 19.15 -15.16 -8.93
CA HIS A 358 19.68 -13.89 -8.40
C HIS A 358 18.73 -13.30 -7.34
N ALA A 359 17.41 -13.35 -7.54
CA ALA A 359 16.45 -12.84 -6.57
C ALA A 359 16.54 -13.52 -5.19
N VAL A 360 16.76 -14.84 -5.13
CA VAL A 360 16.88 -15.55 -3.83
C VAL A 360 18.22 -15.30 -3.15
N GLU A 361 19.30 -15.06 -3.90
CA GLU A 361 20.59 -14.63 -3.35
C GLU A 361 20.45 -13.28 -2.64
N GLU A 362 19.87 -12.29 -3.32
CA GLU A 362 19.69 -10.94 -2.76
C GLU A 362 18.72 -10.93 -1.56
N LEU A 363 17.63 -11.70 -1.60
CA LEU A 363 16.75 -11.84 -0.43
C LEU A 363 17.43 -12.58 0.73
N GLY A 364 18.38 -13.47 0.45
CA GLY A 364 19.26 -14.08 1.46
C GLY A 364 20.16 -13.05 2.14
N ASN A 365 20.76 -12.15 1.36
CA ASN A 365 21.56 -11.04 1.87
C ASN A 365 20.71 -10.09 2.72
N ALA A 366 19.49 -9.74 2.27
CA ALA A 366 18.57 -8.91 3.03
C ALA A 366 18.22 -9.51 4.41
N ILE A 367 17.94 -10.82 4.51
CA ILE A 367 17.72 -11.51 5.80
C ILE A 367 18.98 -11.55 6.66
N ALA A 368 20.17 -11.64 6.06
CA ALA A 368 21.42 -11.63 6.81
C ALA A 368 21.71 -10.25 7.47
N LEU A 369 21.23 -9.16 6.86
CA LEU A 369 21.30 -7.80 7.41
C LEU A 369 20.20 -7.53 8.45
N ASP A 370 18.94 -7.84 8.13
CA ASP A 370 17.82 -7.76 9.08
C ASP A 370 16.80 -8.88 8.84
N ASN A 371 16.79 -9.85 9.76
CA ASN A 371 15.85 -10.98 9.75
C ASN A 371 14.49 -10.67 10.40
N LYS A 372 14.22 -9.40 10.73
CA LYS A 372 12.91 -8.94 11.24
C LYS A 372 12.17 -8.04 10.27
N ASP A 373 12.77 -7.73 9.12
CA ASP A 373 12.20 -6.78 8.19
C ASP A 373 11.03 -7.43 7.41
N PRO A 374 9.76 -7.02 7.65
CA PRO A 374 8.59 -7.75 7.18
C PRO A 374 8.49 -7.80 5.66
N MET A 375 8.88 -6.74 4.95
CA MET A 375 8.83 -6.76 3.48
C MET A 375 9.90 -7.68 2.87
N THR A 376 10.89 -8.14 3.65
CA THR A 376 11.85 -9.18 3.22
C THR A 376 11.19 -10.56 3.25
N HIS A 377 10.46 -10.87 4.33
CA HIS A 377 9.62 -12.07 4.39
C HIS A 377 8.54 -12.07 3.29
N TYR A 378 7.91 -10.92 3.03
CA TYR A 378 6.95 -10.79 1.93
C TYR A 378 7.57 -11.13 0.56
N TYR A 379 8.73 -10.56 0.20
CA TYR A 379 9.36 -10.91 -1.07
C TYR A 379 9.92 -12.35 -1.09
N LEU A 380 10.34 -12.91 0.05
CA LEU A 380 10.67 -14.33 0.18
C LEU A 380 9.47 -15.25 -0.09
N ALA A 381 8.25 -14.82 0.22
CA ALA A 381 7.04 -15.51 -0.22
C ALA A 381 6.74 -15.24 -1.71
N LEU A 382 6.96 -14.02 -2.19
CA LEU A 382 6.61 -13.59 -3.53
C LEU A 382 7.44 -14.29 -4.62
N TYR A 383 8.76 -14.44 -4.45
CA TYR A 383 9.57 -15.13 -5.45
C TYR A 383 9.17 -16.61 -5.58
N LYS A 384 8.88 -17.29 -4.45
CA LYS A 384 8.42 -18.69 -4.42
C LYS A 384 7.10 -18.83 -5.19
N PHE A 385 6.15 -17.95 -4.92
CA PHE A 385 4.85 -17.88 -5.60
C PHE A 385 4.99 -17.64 -7.11
N GLN A 386 5.81 -16.65 -7.52
CA GLN A 386 6.02 -16.34 -8.94
C GLN A 386 6.78 -17.44 -9.69
N GLN A 387 7.79 -18.05 -9.05
CA GLN A 387 8.57 -19.16 -9.62
C GLN A 387 7.68 -20.40 -9.83
N ALA A 388 6.85 -20.77 -8.86
CA ALA A 388 5.88 -21.87 -8.98
C ALA A 388 4.91 -21.62 -10.16
N ARG A 389 4.24 -20.46 -10.19
CA ARG A 389 3.31 -20.09 -11.26
C ARG A 389 3.95 -20.00 -12.65
N THR A 390 5.22 -19.59 -12.74
CA THR A 390 5.94 -19.48 -14.01
C THR A 390 6.44 -20.83 -14.52
N SER A 391 6.83 -21.74 -13.63
CA SER A 391 7.33 -23.07 -13.99
C SER A 391 6.24 -24.14 -14.08
N GLY A 392 5.04 -23.88 -13.55
CA GLY A 392 3.97 -24.88 -13.42
C GLY A 392 4.35 -26.02 -12.47
N GLN A 393 5.14 -25.73 -11.43
CA GLN A 393 5.60 -26.67 -10.41
C GLN A 393 5.07 -26.25 -9.04
N GLU A 394 4.97 -27.21 -8.11
CA GLU A 394 4.62 -26.96 -6.70
C GLU A 394 5.59 -25.98 -6.03
N VAL A 395 5.10 -25.19 -5.07
CA VAL A 395 5.95 -24.26 -4.30
C VAL A 395 7.00 -25.00 -3.47
N LYS A 396 8.27 -24.84 -3.84
CA LYS A 396 9.40 -25.31 -3.03
C LYS A 396 9.45 -24.55 -1.70
N GLY A 397 9.49 -25.28 -0.60
CA GLY A 397 9.55 -24.68 0.74
C GLY A 397 8.23 -24.04 1.18
N LEU A 398 7.09 -24.58 0.73
CA LEU A 398 5.74 -24.11 1.05
C LEU A 398 5.51 -23.76 2.53
N ALA A 399 5.97 -24.61 3.46
CA ALA A 399 5.86 -24.33 4.90
C ALA A 399 6.60 -23.06 5.34
N ASN A 400 7.77 -22.78 4.75
CA ASN A 400 8.51 -21.55 5.00
C ASN A 400 7.78 -20.35 4.40
N MET A 401 7.21 -20.47 3.19
CA MET A 401 6.37 -19.42 2.59
C MET A 401 5.17 -19.07 3.47
N MET A 402 4.48 -20.06 4.04
CA MET A 402 3.37 -19.82 4.97
C MET A 402 3.84 -19.13 6.26
N GLN A 403 5.01 -19.49 6.78
CA GLN A 403 5.60 -18.86 7.96
C GLN A 403 6.03 -17.40 7.69
N ASP A 404 6.64 -17.14 6.54
CA ASP A 404 6.99 -15.80 6.06
C ASP A 404 5.72 -14.92 5.96
N LEU A 405 4.63 -15.46 5.41
CA LEU A 405 3.36 -14.74 5.25
C LEU A 405 2.65 -14.49 6.59
N HIS A 406 2.68 -15.42 7.55
CA HIS A 406 2.18 -15.15 8.89
C HIS A 406 3.00 -14.03 9.57
N TYR A 407 4.33 -14.02 9.41
CA TYR A 407 5.17 -12.94 9.95
C TYR A 407 4.82 -11.57 9.38
N VAL A 408 4.52 -11.50 8.07
CA VAL A 408 4.03 -10.28 7.41
C VAL A 408 2.68 -9.83 7.99
N LEU A 409 1.76 -10.77 8.23
CA LEU A 409 0.42 -10.48 8.76
C LEU A 409 0.40 -10.15 10.27
N ASP A 410 1.40 -10.60 11.03
CA ASP A 410 1.64 -10.16 12.41
C ASP A 410 2.13 -8.70 12.47
N TRP A 411 2.79 -8.21 11.40
CA TRP A 411 3.19 -6.81 11.26
C TRP A 411 2.06 -5.93 10.69
N ASP A 412 1.44 -6.34 9.59
CA ASP A 412 0.30 -5.66 8.97
C ASP A 412 -0.85 -6.64 8.71
N HIS A 413 -1.77 -6.69 9.69
CA HIS A 413 -3.00 -7.47 9.64
C HIS A 413 -4.00 -7.02 8.56
N GLN A 414 -3.75 -5.92 7.84
CA GLN A 414 -4.58 -5.42 6.74
C GLN A 414 -3.99 -5.72 5.35
N PHE A 415 -2.78 -6.30 5.25
CA PHE A 415 -2.12 -6.54 3.96
C PHE A 415 -2.82 -7.65 3.15
N ALA A 416 -3.67 -7.25 2.20
CA ALA A 416 -4.55 -8.16 1.47
C ALA A 416 -3.81 -9.16 0.56
N GLU A 417 -2.72 -8.73 -0.10
CA GLU A 417 -1.93 -9.60 -0.98
C GLU A 417 -1.26 -10.75 -0.19
N ALA A 418 -0.86 -10.49 1.06
CA ALA A 418 -0.31 -11.52 1.94
C ALA A 418 -1.36 -12.59 2.31
N TYR A 419 -2.61 -12.19 2.61
CA TYR A 419 -3.72 -13.14 2.78
C TYR A 419 -4.04 -13.93 1.50
N TYR A 420 -3.98 -13.29 0.33
CA TYR A 420 -4.19 -13.95 -0.96
C TYR A 420 -3.12 -15.02 -1.22
N MET A 421 -1.83 -14.67 -1.08
CA MET A 421 -0.72 -15.63 -1.23
C MET A 421 -0.77 -16.75 -0.18
N LEU A 422 -1.20 -16.44 1.05
CA LEU A 422 -1.38 -17.42 2.11
C LEU A 422 -2.52 -18.39 1.78
N ALA A 423 -3.61 -17.91 1.17
CA ALA A 423 -4.69 -18.77 0.70
C ALA A 423 -4.20 -19.74 -0.37
N VAL A 424 -3.46 -19.29 -1.39
CA VAL A 424 -2.89 -20.19 -2.42
C VAL A 424 -1.96 -21.23 -1.78
N ALA A 425 -1.07 -20.81 -0.88
CA ALA A 425 -0.16 -21.71 -0.19
C ALA A 425 -0.91 -22.76 0.67
N GLN A 426 -2.01 -22.36 1.32
CA GLN A 426 -2.87 -23.28 2.06
C GLN A 426 -3.63 -24.25 1.13
N THR A 427 -4.03 -23.82 -0.07
CA THR A 427 -4.64 -24.68 -1.10
C THR A 427 -3.66 -25.77 -1.54
N GLU A 428 -2.43 -25.41 -1.93
CA GLU A 428 -1.36 -26.35 -2.27
C GLU A 428 -1.06 -27.32 -1.11
N GLY A 429 -1.11 -26.83 0.13
CA GLY A 429 -0.96 -27.63 1.35
C GLY A 429 -2.16 -28.52 1.71
N GLY A 430 -3.23 -28.52 0.91
CA GLY A 430 -4.48 -29.26 1.18
C GLY A 430 -5.36 -28.68 2.30
N GLY A 431 -5.00 -27.51 2.83
CA GLY A 431 -5.67 -26.78 3.91
C GLY A 431 -6.89 -25.97 3.47
N LEU A 432 -7.75 -26.53 2.62
CA LEU A 432 -8.81 -25.82 1.87
C LEU A 432 -9.74 -24.94 2.72
N ARG A 433 -10.00 -25.31 3.98
CA ARG A 433 -10.78 -24.47 4.90
C ARG A 433 -10.02 -23.21 5.29
N ALA A 434 -8.75 -23.35 5.66
CA ALA A 434 -7.90 -22.20 5.97
C ALA A 434 -7.77 -21.30 4.73
N ALA A 435 -7.53 -21.90 3.55
CA ALA A 435 -7.46 -21.17 2.29
C ALA A 435 -8.74 -20.34 2.01
N THR A 436 -9.90 -20.96 2.25
CA THR A 436 -11.21 -20.29 2.14
C THR A 436 -11.35 -19.12 3.13
N ASP A 437 -10.84 -19.25 4.35
CA ASP A 437 -10.91 -18.18 5.37
C ASP A 437 -9.92 -17.04 5.05
N SER A 438 -8.68 -17.36 4.62
CA SER A 438 -7.66 -16.39 4.20
C SER A 438 -8.07 -15.62 2.92
N ILE A 439 -8.59 -16.28 1.87
CA ILE A 439 -9.03 -15.57 0.66
C ILE A 439 -10.21 -14.64 0.93
N ARG A 440 -11.10 -15.02 1.88
CA ARG A 440 -12.19 -14.15 2.32
C ARG A 440 -11.69 -12.93 3.07
N ALA A 441 -10.62 -13.03 3.86
CA ALA A 441 -9.97 -11.88 4.47
C ALA A 441 -9.40 -10.93 3.39
N ALA A 442 -8.68 -11.46 2.40
CA ALA A 442 -8.17 -10.69 1.26
C ALA A 442 -9.30 -9.95 0.51
N MET A 443 -10.44 -10.63 0.26
CA MET A 443 -11.63 -10.04 -0.37
C MET A 443 -12.37 -9.02 0.52
N GLN A 444 -12.29 -9.12 1.84
CA GLN A 444 -12.86 -8.11 2.75
C GLN A 444 -11.98 -6.85 2.83
N LEU A 445 -10.66 -7.02 2.68
CA LEU A 445 -9.69 -5.95 2.68
C LEU A 445 -9.69 -5.21 1.33
N SER A 446 -9.68 -5.92 0.19
CA SER A 446 -9.71 -5.32 -1.14
C SER A 446 -10.87 -5.88 -1.99
N PRO A 447 -12.14 -5.46 -1.74
CA PRO A 447 -13.34 -6.04 -2.36
C PRO A 447 -13.46 -5.86 -3.88
N ARG A 448 -12.57 -5.09 -4.51
CA ARG A 448 -12.52 -4.89 -5.97
C ARG A 448 -11.52 -5.78 -6.70
N ARG A 449 -10.70 -6.56 -5.98
CA ARG A 449 -9.70 -7.49 -6.57
C ARG A 449 -10.38 -8.73 -7.13
N THR A 450 -10.60 -8.75 -8.44
CA THR A 450 -11.27 -9.85 -9.17
C THR A 450 -10.42 -11.12 -9.26
N ASP A 451 -9.10 -10.99 -9.15
CA ASP A 451 -8.16 -12.11 -9.01
C ASP A 451 -8.38 -12.89 -7.70
N TYR A 452 -8.80 -12.23 -6.61
CA TYR A 452 -9.16 -12.93 -5.37
C TYR A 452 -10.46 -13.74 -5.51
N VAL A 453 -11.42 -13.25 -6.32
CA VAL A 453 -12.67 -13.97 -6.62
C VAL A 453 -12.39 -15.19 -7.50
N LEU A 454 -11.46 -15.08 -8.45
CA LEU A 454 -11.00 -16.21 -9.27
C LEU A 454 -10.33 -17.29 -8.41
N GLU A 455 -9.49 -16.88 -7.45
CA GLU A 455 -8.84 -17.82 -6.53
C GLU A 455 -9.84 -18.51 -5.59
N LEU A 456 -10.84 -17.80 -5.07
CA LEU A 456 -11.93 -18.41 -4.31
C LEU A 456 -12.70 -19.44 -5.15
N ALA A 457 -12.84 -19.23 -6.46
CA ALA A 457 -13.48 -20.21 -7.34
C ALA A 457 -12.64 -21.49 -7.44
N ARG A 458 -11.32 -21.38 -7.61
CA ARG A 458 -10.39 -22.54 -7.65
C ARG A 458 -10.33 -23.29 -6.33
N ILE A 459 -10.31 -22.58 -5.19
CA ILE A 459 -10.45 -23.17 -3.85
C ILE A 459 -11.74 -23.99 -3.75
N TYR A 460 -12.85 -23.54 -4.38
CA TYR A 460 -14.09 -24.32 -4.45
C TYR A 460 -14.00 -25.51 -5.42
N GLU A 461 -13.20 -25.48 -6.49
CA GLU A 461 -12.95 -26.64 -7.35
C GLU A 461 -12.21 -27.75 -6.58
N ASP A 462 -11.12 -27.40 -5.89
CA ASP A 462 -10.35 -28.34 -5.06
C ASP A 462 -11.16 -28.87 -3.87
N ALA A 463 -12.01 -28.01 -3.28
CA ALA A 463 -13.00 -28.40 -2.28
C ALA A 463 -14.20 -29.17 -2.86
N LYS A 464 -14.21 -29.47 -4.17
CA LYS A 464 -15.27 -30.20 -4.88
C LYS A 464 -16.66 -29.58 -4.75
N SER A 465 -16.69 -28.28 -4.45
CA SER A 465 -17.87 -27.43 -4.30
C SER A 465 -18.28 -26.89 -5.67
N TRP A 466 -18.52 -27.83 -6.60
CA TRP A 466 -18.66 -27.59 -8.04
C TRP A 466 -19.64 -26.48 -8.40
N ASP A 467 -20.78 -26.41 -7.71
CA ASP A 467 -21.84 -25.44 -8.02
C ASP A 467 -21.42 -24.02 -7.62
N ALA A 468 -20.66 -23.88 -6.52
CA ALA A 468 -20.12 -22.60 -6.06
C ALA A 468 -18.97 -22.11 -6.95
N ALA A 469 -18.08 -23.01 -7.37
CA ALA A 469 -17.04 -22.72 -8.36
C ALA A 469 -17.67 -22.27 -9.70
N THR A 470 -18.60 -23.06 -10.24
CA THR A 470 -19.31 -22.76 -11.50
C THR A 470 -19.96 -21.38 -11.46
N ALA A 471 -20.66 -21.02 -10.37
CA ALA A 471 -21.33 -19.73 -10.24
C ALA A 471 -20.34 -18.54 -10.24
N LEU A 472 -19.20 -18.67 -9.56
CA LEU A 472 -18.17 -17.63 -9.56
C LEU A 472 -17.51 -17.49 -10.93
N LEU A 473 -17.09 -18.60 -11.55
CA LEU A 473 -16.41 -18.55 -12.84
C LEU A 473 -17.33 -18.06 -13.97
N GLN A 474 -18.63 -18.41 -13.95
CA GLN A 474 -19.60 -17.87 -14.91
C GLN A 474 -19.68 -16.35 -14.81
N ARG A 475 -19.72 -15.79 -13.59
CA ARG A 475 -19.68 -14.34 -13.38
C ARG A 475 -18.35 -13.73 -13.89
N LEU A 476 -17.23 -14.38 -13.62
CA LEU A 476 -15.90 -13.90 -14.02
C LEU A 476 -15.65 -14.01 -15.53
N SER A 477 -16.27 -14.96 -16.24
CA SER A 477 -16.16 -15.10 -17.70
C SER A 477 -16.69 -13.91 -18.50
N GLN A 478 -17.45 -13.02 -17.85
CA GLN A 478 -18.01 -11.77 -18.38
C GLN A 478 -17.32 -10.53 -17.80
N ASN A 479 -16.18 -10.68 -17.12
CA ASN A 479 -15.46 -9.56 -16.52
C ASN A 479 -14.84 -8.64 -17.60
N SER A 480 -14.69 -7.34 -17.28
CA SER A 480 -14.01 -6.37 -18.13
C SER A 480 -12.50 -6.60 -18.24
N ASP A 481 -11.88 -7.22 -17.23
CA ASP A 481 -10.50 -7.70 -17.31
C ASP A 481 -10.44 -8.95 -18.19
N THR A 482 -9.81 -8.81 -19.36
CA THR A 482 -9.69 -9.87 -20.34
C THR A 482 -8.82 -11.05 -19.87
N GLN A 483 -7.86 -10.83 -18.97
CA GLN A 483 -7.04 -11.92 -18.42
C GLN A 483 -7.86 -12.76 -17.44
N ILE A 484 -8.59 -12.11 -16.54
CA ILE A 484 -9.48 -12.78 -15.58
C ILE A 484 -10.63 -13.49 -16.31
N ALA A 485 -11.25 -12.85 -17.31
CA ALA A 485 -12.30 -13.47 -18.11
C ALA A 485 -11.79 -14.69 -18.87
N SER A 486 -10.61 -14.61 -19.50
CA SER A 486 -10.01 -15.75 -20.22
C SER A 486 -9.63 -16.89 -19.28
N ALA A 487 -9.09 -16.59 -18.09
CA ALA A 487 -8.78 -17.59 -17.08
C ALA A 487 -10.04 -18.30 -16.58
N ALA A 488 -11.08 -17.55 -16.22
CA ALA A 488 -12.36 -18.12 -15.78
C ALA A 488 -13.06 -18.95 -16.87
N GLN A 489 -12.90 -18.57 -18.15
CA GLN A 489 -13.40 -19.36 -19.28
C GLN A 489 -12.62 -20.68 -19.46
N LYS A 490 -11.30 -20.69 -19.25
CA LYS A 490 -10.50 -21.94 -19.24
C LYS A 490 -10.94 -22.84 -18.08
N ASP A 491 -10.97 -22.30 -16.87
CA ASP A 491 -11.31 -23.06 -15.66
C ASP A 491 -12.72 -23.69 -15.81
N LEU A 492 -13.72 -22.95 -16.33
CA LEU A 492 -15.06 -23.49 -16.68
C LEU A 492 -15.04 -24.61 -17.73
N HIS A 493 -14.21 -24.48 -18.76
CA HIS A 493 -14.10 -25.48 -19.82
C HIS A 493 -13.49 -26.79 -19.28
N ASP A 494 -12.54 -26.68 -18.37
CA ASP A 494 -11.78 -27.80 -17.81
C ASP A 494 -12.51 -28.46 -16.63
N LEU A 495 -13.41 -27.74 -15.95
CA LEU A 495 -14.19 -28.19 -14.79
C LEU A 495 -14.91 -29.55 -14.96
N PRO A 496 -15.56 -29.88 -16.10
CA PRO A 496 -16.17 -31.20 -16.30
C PRO A 496 -15.14 -32.34 -16.36
N TYR A 497 -13.92 -32.06 -16.83
CA TYR A 497 -12.81 -33.01 -16.86
C TYR A 497 -12.23 -33.20 -15.45
N ILE A 498 -11.97 -32.10 -14.73
CA ILE A 498 -11.53 -32.11 -13.32
C ILE A 498 -12.52 -32.88 -12.45
N LYS A 499 -13.83 -32.63 -12.59
CA LYS A 499 -14.90 -33.33 -11.85
C LYS A 499 -14.94 -34.84 -12.13
N LYS A 500 -14.47 -35.30 -13.30
CA LYS A 500 -14.46 -36.71 -13.68
C LYS A 500 -13.16 -37.45 -13.32
N TYR A 501 -12.01 -36.79 -13.44
CA TYR A 501 -10.69 -37.43 -13.33
C TYR A 501 -9.84 -36.93 -12.15
N GLY A 502 -10.23 -35.84 -11.49
CA GLY A 502 -9.53 -35.27 -10.33
C GLY A 502 -8.25 -34.49 -10.67
N VAL A 503 -8.00 -34.23 -11.94
CA VAL A 503 -6.84 -33.46 -12.45
C VAL A 503 -7.28 -32.60 -13.64
N PRO A 504 -6.66 -31.43 -13.89
CA PRO A 504 -6.92 -30.65 -15.09
C PRO A 504 -6.48 -31.39 -16.36
N PRO A 505 -7.11 -31.14 -17.51
CA PRO A 505 -6.65 -31.69 -18.78
C PRO A 505 -5.30 -31.08 -19.16
N THR A 506 -4.34 -31.90 -19.57
CA THR A 506 -3.11 -31.38 -20.17
C THR A 506 -3.44 -30.76 -21.53
N ASP A 507 -2.87 -29.60 -21.87
CA ASP A 507 -3.17 -28.90 -23.14
C ASP A 507 -2.85 -29.76 -24.40
N SER A 508 -2.06 -30.82 -24.24
CA SER A 508 -1.79 -31.86 -25.25
C SER A 508 -2.93 -32.85 -25.51
N ALA A 509 -3.89 -33.01 -24.57
CA ALA A 509 -4.98 -33.99 -24.67
C ALA A 509 -6.19 -33.50 -25.48
N ALA A 510 -6.31 -32.19 -25.72
CA ALA A 510 -7.39 -31.61 -26.52
C ALA A 510 -7.32 -31.94 -28.03
N ALA A 511 -6.23 -32.57 -28.48
CA ALA A 511 -6.01 -32.94 -29.88
C ALA A 511 -6.57 -34.32 -30.27
N GLU A 512 -6.84 -35.23 -29.33
CA GLU A 512 -7.22 -36.62 -29.63
C GLU A 512 -8.71 -36.91 -29.46
N ASN A 513 -9.46 -36.61 -30.53
CA ASN A 513 -10.77 -37.24 -30.76
C ASN A 513 -10.57 -38.75 -31.03
N PRO A 514 -11.22 -39.68 -30.28
CA PRO A 514 -11.00 -41.11 -30.46
C PRO A 514 -11.72 -41.61 -31.73
N LYS A 515 -11.00 -41.69 -32.85
CA LYS A 515 -11.46 -42.41 -34.05
C LYS A 515 -10.81 -43.78 -34.16
N VAL A 516 -11.69 -44.78 -34.07
CA VAL A 516 -11.40 -46.19 -34.36
C VAL A 516 -10.95 -46.37 -35.81
N SER A 517 -9.79 -46.98 -36.03
CA SER A 517 -9.51 -47.81 -37.20
C SER A 517 -8.43 -48.85 -36.89
N ALA A 518 -8.65 -50.08 -37.36
CA ALA A 518 -7.79 -51.22 -37.11
C ALA A 518 -6.93 -51.58 -38.33
N SER A 519 -6.07 -52.60 -38.15
CA SER A 519 -5.44 -53.49 -39.13
C SER A 519 -3.96 -53.25 -39.54
N SER A 520 -3.17 -54.32 -39.32
CA SER A 520 -2.08 -54.88 -40.15
C SER A 520 -1.06 -53.98 -40.87
N GLY A 521 0.26 -54.22 -40.83
CA GLY A 521 1.04 -55.31 -40.20
C GLY A 521 2.37 -55.54 -40.95
N SER A 522 3.26 -56.43 -40.45
CA SER A 522 4.52 -56.91 -41.10
C SER A 522 5.67 -55.87 -41.24
N ALA A 523 6.97 -56.15 -41.05
CA ALA A 523 7.71 -57.28 -40.44
C ALA A 523 9.19 -56.86 -40.17
N ALA A 524 9.99 -57.82 -39.66
CA ALA A 524 11.44 -57.84 -39.40
C ALA A 524 12.36 -57.09 -40.42
N ALA A 525 13.63 -56.73 -40.16
CA ALA A 525 14.62 -57.07 -39.11
C ALA A 525 15.56 -55.83 -38.87
N THR A 526 16.73 -55.81 -38.20
CA THR A 526 17.68 -56.83 -37.69
C THR A 526 18.58 -56.24 -36.57
N ALA A 527 19.35 -57.07 -35.84
CA ALA A 527 20.55 -56.69 -35.06
C ALA A 527 21.65 -57.76 -35.30
N PRO A 528 22.96 -57.51 -35.03
CA PRO A 528 23.46 -57.74 -33.67
C PRO A 528 24.76 -57.01 -33.22
N SER A 529 24.94 -56.90 -31.89
CA SER A 529 26.22 -56.92 -31.11
C SER A 529 27.32 -55.86 -31.40
N THR A 530 28.16 -55.43 -30.45
CA THR A 530 28.72 -56.01 -29.20
C THR A 530 28.78 -54.94 -28.10
N ALA A 531 28.44 -55.16 -26.82
CA ALA A 531 29.14 -55.96 -25.79
C ALA A 531 30.65 -55.60 -25.68
N ALA A 532 31.27 -55.36 -24.52
CA ALA A 532 31.06 -55.97 -23.19
C ALA A 532 31.45 -54.97 -22.05
N GLN A 533 30.72 -54.91 -20.91
CA GLN A 533 30.98 -55.62 -19.62
C GLN A 533 32.15 -55.06 -18.77
N ARG A 534 32.15 -55.04 -17.42
CA ARG A 534 31.15 -55.35 -16.35
C ARG A 534 31.73 -54.97 -14.97
N THR A 535 30.87 -54.67 -13.98
CA THR A 535 30.97 -54.95 -12.50
C THR A 535 32.22 -54.50 -11.70
N ALA A 536 32.23 -54.45 -10.35
CA ALA A 536 31.26 -54.12 -9.27
C ALA A 536 31.98 -54.40 -7.93
N ALA A 537 31.87 -53.55 -6.90
CA ALA A 537 32.13 -53.93 -5.50
C ALA A 537 31.59 -52.92 -4.48
N ARG A 538 30.94 -53.41 -3.42
CA ARG A 538 30.71 -52.71 -2.13
C ARG A 538 31.82 -53.12 -1.15
N THR A 539 32.36 -52.20 -0.35
CA THR A 539 32.49 -52.39 1.12
C THR A 539 32.76 -51.05 1.83
N ALA A 540 32.30 -50.91 3.08
CA ALA A 540 32.73 -49.86 4.02
C ALA A 540 33.95 -50.31 4.83
N PRO A 541 34.58 -49.40 5.61
CA PRO A 541 34.64 -49.64 7.05
C PRO A 541 34.44 -48.38 7.93
N GLN A 542 34.25 -48.60 9.24
CA GLN A 542 34.04 -47.56 10.25
C GLN A 542 35.34 -47.13 10.96
N THR A 543 35.36 -45.87 11.42
CA THR A 543 35.95 -45.33 12.67
C THR A 543 37.35 -45.78 13.14
N SER A 544 38.25 -44.80 13.28
CA SER A 544 39.03 -44.57 14.52
C SER A 544 39.50 -43.11 14.60
N ALA A 545 39.45 -42.50 15.79
CA ALA A 545 39.78 -41.09 16.01
C ALA A 545 41.27 -40.85 16.29
N GLN A 546 41.80 -39.69 15.89
CA GLN A 546 42.77 -38.95 16.72
C GLN A 546 42.94 -37.48 16.28
N SER A 547 42.65 -36.59 17.23
CA SER A 547 43.21 -35.24 17.48
C SER A 547 44.13 -34.59 16.44
N SER A 548 43.74 -33.38 16.02
CA SER A 548 44.63 -32.21 15.99
C SER A 548 43.81 -30.99 16.41
N ASP A 549 44.15 -30.40 17.55
CA ASP A 549 43.60 -29.12 17.98
C ASP A 549 44.06 -28.02 17.03
N ASP A 550 43.18 -27.09 16.69
CA ASP A 550 43.53 -25.68 16.53
C ASP A 550 42.33 -24.83 16.95
N ASN A 551 42.59 -23.82 17.77
CA ASN A 551 41.55 -22.95 18.32
C ASN A 551 41.19 -21.86 17.31
N ASP A 552 39.90 -21.58 17.17
CA ASP A 552 39.44 -20.20 17.00
C ASP A 552 38.16 -20.00 17.82
N GLU A 553 38.27 -19.16 18.85
CA GLU A 553 37.14 -18.81 19.71
C GLU A 553 36.14 -17.95 18.93
N ALA A 554 35.05 -18.56 18.48
CA ALA A 554 33.86 -17.83 18.06
C ALA A 554 33.30 -17.06 19.26
N SER A 555 33.75 -15.81 19.43
CA SER A 555 33.26 -14.91 20.47
C SER A 555 31.78 -14.61 20.25
N ILE A 556 30.92 -15.35 20.97
CA ILE A 556 29.50 -15.04 21.07
C ILE A 556 29.40 -13.68 21.78
N GLN A 557 29.27 -12.60 21.02
CA GLN A 557 28.85 -11.33 21.57
C GLN A 557 27.44 -11.50 22.16
N PRO A 558 27.21 -11.07 23.42
CA PRO A 558 25.86 -11.02 23.96
C PRO A 558 24.98 -10.13 23.06
N PRO A 559 23.67 -10.42 22.93
CA PRO A 559 22.77 -9.58 22.15
C PRO A 559 22.85 -8.14 22.64
N ALA A 560 22.90 -7.20 21.69
CA ALA A 560 23.05 -5.78 21.98
C ALA A 560 22.01 -5.33 23.02
N ALA A 561 22.47 -4.69 24.09
CA ALA A 561 21.60 -4.23 25.16
C ALA A 561 20.51 -3.30 24.60
N PRO A 562 19.25 -3.40 25.07
CA PRO A 562 18.16 -2.57 24.58
C PRO A 562 18.53 -1.09 24.70
N GLN A 563 18.34 -0.33 23.63
CA GLN A 563 18.64 1.10 23.63
C GLN A 563 17.84 1.79 24.73
N ILE A 564 18.53 2.25 25.77
CA ILE A 564 17.91 2.93 26.91
C ILE A 564 17.44 4.30 26.43
N ASP A 565 16.16 4.40 26.10
CA ASP A 565 15.48 5.67 25.80
C ASP A 565 15.69 6.67 26.95
N LYS A 566 16.33 7.80 26.64
CA LYS A 566 16.77 8.81 27.62
C LYS A 566 15.78 9.94 27.83
N ARG A 567 14.59 9.92 27.20
CA ARG A 567 13.57 10.96 27.40
C ARG A 567 13.14 11.03 28.87
N PRO A 568 12.84 12.22 29.41
CA PRO A 568 12.40 12.39 30.79
C PRO A 568 11.08 11.67 31.04
N ILE A 569 10.95 11.08 32.23
CA ILE A 569 9.70 10.46 32.69
C ILE A 569 8.79 11.56 33.24
N HIS A 570 7.64 11.74 32.59
CA HIS A 570 6.54 12.58 33.01
C HIS A 570 5.53 11.74 33.81
N TYR A 571 4.83 12.40 34.73
CA TYR A 571 3.79 11.80 35.56
C TYR A 571 2.51 12.62 35.43
N ALA A 572 1.37 11.94 35.30
CA ALA A 572 0.06 12.56 35.28
C ALA A 572 -0.99 11.75 36.05
N LYS A 573 -1.97 12.44 36.65
CA LYS A 573 -3.20 11.84 37.21
C LYS A 573 -4.40 12.26 36.38
N GLY A 574 -5.32 11.33 36.13
CA GLY A 574 -6.45 11.58 35.25
C GLY A 574 -7.52 10.51 35.29
N ARG A 575 -8.42 10.54 34.31
CA ARG A 575 -9.34 9.44 34.03
C ARG A 575 -8.99 8.75 32.73
N LEU A 576 -8.83 7.43 32.79
CA LEU A 576 -8.72 6.58 31.61
C LEU A 576 -10.07 6.64 30.87
N LEU A 577 -10.05 7.03 29.61
CA LEU A 577 -11.20 7.17 28.73
C LEU A 577 -11.46 5.87 27.97
N SER A 578 -10.40 5.32 27.37
CA SER A 578 -10.43 4.08 26.59
C SER A 578 -9.04 3.45 26.55
N VAL A 579 -9.03 2.15 26.28
CA VAL A 579 -7.85 1.39 25.86
C VAL A 579 -8.13 0.86 24.46
N ASP A 580 -7.26 1.11 23.49
CA ASP A 580 -7.30 0.44 22.19
C ASP A 580 -6.22 -0.64 22.13
N CYS A 581 -6.65 -1.89 21.98
CA CYS A 581 -5.79 -3.06 21.84
C CYS A 581 -5.82 -3.63 20.41
N SER A 582 -6.31 -2.88 19.41
CA SER A 582 -6.25 -3.36 18.01
C SER A 582 -4.83 -3.67 17.51
N PRO A 583 -3.73 -3.02 17.95
CA PRO A 583 -2.38 -3.37 17.54
C PRO A 583 -1.70 -4.37 18.51
N ALA A 584 -2.44 -5.33 19.08
CA ALA A 584 -1.90 -6.27 20.08
C ALA A 584 -0.63 -6.99 19.57
N PRO A 585 0.46 -7.09 20.38
CA PRO A 585 0.53 -6.86 21.82
C PRO A 585 0.66 -5.38 22.25
N ALA A 586 0.76 -4.44 21.33
CA ALA A 586 0.73 -3.02 21.68
C ALA A 586 -0.68 -2.56 22.09
N ALA A 587 -0.75 -1.47 22.86
CA ALA A 587 -2.02 -0.81 23.18
C ALA A 587 -1.87 0.71 23.31
N ILE A 588 -2.96 1.44 23.06
CA ILE A 588 -3.04 2.89 23.19
C ILE A 588 -4.03 3.22 24.32
N VAL A 589 -3.52 3.80 25.42
CA VAL A 589 -4.33 4.23 26.57
C VAL A 589 -4.63 5.72 26.45
N SER A 590 -5.90 6.08 26.33
CA SER A 590 -6.34 7.49 26.32
C SER A 590 -6.70 7.94 27.74
N VAL A 591 -6.06 9.00 28.23
CA VAL A 591 -6.28 9.54 29.59
C VAL A 591 -6.64 11.02 29.56
N ALA A 592 -7.74 11.40 30.19
CA ALA A 592 -8.12 12.79 30.44
C ALA A 592 -7.36 13.34 31.66
N VAL A 593 -6.46 14.31 31.42
CA VAL A 593 -5.63 15.00 32.41
C VAL A 593 -5.93 16.49 32.34
N SER A 594 -6.46 17.07 33.42
CA SER A 594 -6.75 18.52 33.55
C SER A 594 -7.52 19.13 32.36
N GLY A 595 -8.49 18.38 31.80
CA GLY A 595 -9.33 18.82 30.68
C GLY A 595 -8.72 18.62 29.29
N LYS A 596 -7.55 18.00 29.17
CA LYS A 596 -6.94 17.57 27.90
C LYS A 596 -6.86 16.04 27.85
N THR A 597 -6.97 15.45 26.68
CA THR A 597 -6.71 14.02 26.48
C THR A 597 -5.25 13.81 26.10
N ILE A 598 -4.58 12.87 26.75
CA ILE A 598 -3.28 12.35 26.32
C ILE A 598 -3.43 10.90 25.83
N ARG A 599 -2.73 10.52 24.75
CA ARG A 599 -2.71 9.16 24.20
C ARG A 599 -1.35 8.50 24.46
N LEU A 600 -1.33 7.43 25.23
CA LEU A 600 -0.09 6.79 25.68
C LEU A 600 0.05 5.37 25.12
N ARG A 601 1.07 5.15 24.31
CA ARG A 601 1.36 3.87 23.64
C ARG A 601 2.18 2.95 24.55
N THR A 602 1.86 1.66 24.60
CA THR A 602 2.77 0.64 25.14
C THR A 602 3.02 -0.40 24.05
N ALA A 603 4.27 -0.84 23.89
CA ALA A 603 4.66 -1.80 22.84
C ALA A 603 4.26 -3.25 23.18
N ASP A 604 4.15 -3.58 24.46
CA ASP A 604 3.57 -4.84 24.95
C ASP A 604 2.84 -4.60 26.27
N TYR A 605 1.51 -4.53 26.24
CA TYR A 605 0.69 -4.30 27.43
C TYR A 605 0.78 -5.45 28.45
N LYS A 606 1.26 -6.64 28.07
CA LYS A 606 1.46 -7.77 28.99
C LYS A 606 2.73 -7.63 29.82
N SER A 607 3.69 -6.84 29.33
CA SER A 607 4.94 -6.47 30.03
C SER A 607 4.84 -5.15 30.81
N LEU A 608 3.75 -4.38 30.60
CA LEU A 608 3.57 -3.07 31.21
C LEU A 608 3.50 -3.18 32.74
N MET A 609 4.27 -2.33 33.44
CA MET A 609 4.21 -2.27 34.90
C MET A 609 2.86 -1.69 35.36
N LEU A 610 2.01 -2.58 35.87
CA LEU A 610 0.71 -2.27 36.44
C LEU A 610 0.77 -2.18 37.97
N VAL A 611 -0.04 -1.29 38.53
CA VAL A 611 -0.22 -1.13 39.97
C VAL A 611 -1.72 -0.99 40.26
N GLY A 612 -2.23 -1.72 41.26
CA GLY A 612 -3.65 -1.71 41.63
C GLY A 612 -4.53 -2.75 40.92
N GLU A 613 -4.03 -3.40 39.86
CA GLU A 613 -4.71 -4.46 39.11
C GLU A 613 -3.71 -5.54 38.70
N ASP A 614 -4.12 -6.82 38.72
CA ASP A 614 -3.25 -7.96 38.41
C ASP A 614 -3.04 -8.16 36.89
N THR A 615 -3.95 -7.66 36.05
CA THR A 615 -3.94 -7.86 34.60
C THR A 615 -4.41 -6.62 33.84
N PHE A 616 -3.76 -6.29 32.73
CA PHE A 616 -4.23 -5.26 31.80
C PHE A 616 -5.55 -5.69 31.15
N SER A 617 -6.50 -4.77 30.97
CA SER A 617 -7.73 -5.03 30.23
C SER A 617 -8.02 -3.95 29.18
N CYS A 618 -8.36 -4.42 27.98
CA CYS A 618 -8.81 -3.61 26.86
C CYS A 618 -10.22 -3.04 27.04
N ASP A 619 -11.01 -3.60 27.96
CA ASP A 619 -12.37 -3.14 28.27
C ASP A 619 -12.40 -1.98 29.29
N TRP A 620 -11.23 -1.53 29.76
CA TRP A 620 -11.16 -0.44 30.73
C TRP A 620 -11.64 0.89 30.13
N THR A 621 -12.57 1.52 30.86
CA THR A 621 -13.07 2.87 30.59
C THR A 621 -13.49 3.54 31.91
N ASN A 622 -13.43 4.87 31.95
CA ASN A 622 -13.87 5.74 33.05
C ASN A 622 -13.25 5.44 34.44
N ARG A 623 -12.05 4.85 34.49
CA ARG A 623 -11.31 4.59 35.75
C ARG A 623 -10.41 5.76 36.13
N ALA A 624 -10.21 5.99 37.42
CA ALA A 624 -9.18 6.92 37.89
C ALA A 624 -7.81 6.26 37.77
N VAL A 625 -6.84 6.97 37.18
CA VAL A 625 -5.51 6.41 36.90
C VAL A 625 -4.39 7.41 37.17
N SER A 626 -3.21 6.88 37.47
CA SER A 626 -1.94 7.61 37.42
C SER A 626 -1.04 6.93 36.39
N VAL A 627 -0.36 7.74 35.58
CA VAL A 627 0.49 7.25 34.48
C VAL A 627 1.88 7.87 34.57
N ASN A 628 2.91 7.04 34.41
CA ASN A 628 4.26 7.49 34.11
C ASN A 628 4.53 7.21 32.62
N TYR A 629 5.02 8.20 31.89
CA TYR A 629 5.20 8.13 30.45
C TYR A 629 6.37 9.02 29.98
N LYS A 630 6.93 8.73 28.81
CA LYS A 630 7.86 9.64 28.11
C LYS A 630 7.09 10.36 27.03
N ALA A 631 7.22 11.68 26.94
CA ALA A 631 6.50 12.45 25.94
C ALA A 631 6.98 12.08 24.51
N GLY A 632 6.01 11.89 23.61
CA GLY A 632 6.23 11.86 22.16
C GLY A 632 6.05 13.25 21.56
N GLY A 633 4.99 13.93 22.01
CA GLY A 633 4.66 15.31 21.65
C GLY A 633 3.89 16.01 22.77
N LYS A 634 2.98 16.93 22.41
CA LYS A 634 2.23 17.75 23.37
C LYS A 634 1.04 17.04 24.05
N ALA A 635 0.56 15.95 23.44
CA ALA A 635 -0.63 15.22 23.88
C ALA A 635 -0.48 13.69 23.73
N ASP A 636 0.74 13.18 23.56
CA ASP A 636 1.00 11.76 23.40
C ASP A 636 2.37 11.36 23.97
N GLY A 637 2.62 10.07 24.01
CA GLY A 637 3.88 9.51 24.46
C GLY A 637 3.83 8.02 24.70
N ASP A 638 4.88 7.50 25.34
CA ASP A 638 5.06 6.07 25.53
C ASP A 638 4.94 5.73 27.03
N LEU A 639 3.99 4.86 27.33
CA LEU A 639 3.54 4.47 28.66
C LEU A 639 4.55 3.52 29.32
N ILE A 640 5.06 3.93 30.48
CA ILE A 640 6.03 3.16 31.26
C ILE A 640 5.33 2.36 32.36
N SER A 641 4.35 2.98 33.02
CA SER A 641 3.53 2.31 34.03
C SER A 641 2.16 2.96 34.16
N LEU A 642 1.19 2.13 34.57
CA LEU A 642 -0.20 2.50 34.77
C LEU A 642 -0.63 2.03 36.17
N GLU A 643 -0.94 2.99 37.03
CA GLU A 643 -1.58 2.75 38.33
C GLU A 643 -3.08 2.99 38.17
N VAL A 644 -3.88 2.00 38.57
CA VAL A 644 -5.34 2.06 38.52
C VAL A 644 -5.89 2.17 39.94
N HIS A 645 -6.83 3.09 40.14
CA HIS A 645 -7.45 3.41 41.44
C HIS A 645 -8.92 2.97 41.52
#